data_AF-A0A938S8M7-F1
#
_entry.id   AF-A0A938S8M7-F1
#
_cell.length_a   1.000
_cell.length_b   1.000
_cell.length_c   1.000
_cell.angle_alpha   90.00
_cell.angle_beta   90.00
_cell.angle_gamma   90.00
#
_symmetry.space_group_name_H-M   'P 1'
#
loop_
_entity.id
_entity.type
_entity.pdbx_description
1 polymer ?
#
loop_
_entity_poly.entity_id
_entity_poly.type
_entity_poly.pdbx_seq_one_letter_code
_entity_poly.pdbx_strand_id
1 'polypeptide(L)'
;MPKTALNLLAALVFAKNLWAGVTIQPDRPMLAFAGEEVTAALKERGEQATVVVGAYDWLADKRDVPQPPSVKEAFVIAKRADGGIVIAGHDEAGAMYGALEVAEQIRIGGVRSVAARTAKPFLALRQYKYNLPAIADGQDYFHTEEYWRSFFDLLARSRFNSIGFWQQHPFAYMIAFERFPEAAVLTPEQTQRNIKTFSMIFRLAKERNISTFLINWNIHLSPKFAEAHKIAAENFDSPLVRDYMRYCVAQTLRTYPDLTGLGVCAGERMPSEDYDWREQWVKETFVAGVKDSGRIVPLIHRYWYAAPDSIQRIICSDYPGPVIVEIKYNGEHMYSGLRPHFLDPDWIDFPDYQKYLKRDPKKPPPEVLDHLQWIQMTPRTYQIIWHLRNDCIFLFRWGDPEFVRQVMRNSHPEYAMGYLMGEESTRAGLDTPHTEKGQMHQTWTYEHERHWFRFLLWGRLGYDPDTPDERWRGLFRQRFGKLGDDLYTAYTQSSVVIPTITRFHFNYMNGDWQPEWCSGAWNTGFGRGYNYRDRRPFHDVLEFVFNHTIEDGILDIPEYVGLSLRDEKPPRGALTPLDVASQLEKASSAAAAAVERLRKRGELTGEAACCADEFAATAALGAYYAAKIRGATDLMRFFATGETWRQDAAVTHLQAAVGHWRLFVVLSVPHYRRATSAERSLHAVERDVLIAEAAQAAPEAVAASGVLQRAAQRRHFDFSSLVPLVRDTLAALSVPLKQLDRVDLSPATCDVMILGREAWGFDALPAEQKRLVAEAVAQGVSLVLFFQNFPKFDTSWLPGNIGGAESDANQFRWAAEHPMTAKVDPAALAANAVLNDALTGGDAQWTNLTEPRGGLMFRPHGKGLIIFCQLEVLQRYRDPAGAQLIRNILNFAAAGRKSSRLVLLDGGYADKALDHLKIRHLWLDELPLKR
;
A
#
# COMPACT_ATOMS: atom_id res chain seq x y z
N MET A 1 44.87 -10.32 55.29
CA MET A 1 44.33 -10.25 53.92
C MET A 1 43.60 -8.92 53.75
N PRO A 2 43.89 -8.09 52.73
CA PRO A 2 43.27 -6.79 52.60
C PRO A 2 41.84 -6.90 52.04
N LYS A 3 40.97 -5.97 52.46
CA LYS A 3 39.54 -5.84 52.10
C LYS A 3 39.23 -5.82 50.58
N THR A 4 40.25 -5.68 49.73
CA THR A 4 40.14 -5.76 48.28
C THR A 4 39.87 -7.17 47.76
N ALA A 5 40.30 -8.23 48.47
CA ALA A 5 40.03 -9.62 48.04
C ALA A 5 38.58 -10.05 48.30
N LEU A 6 37.91 -9.49 49.31
CA LEU A 6 36.52 -9.83 49.65
C LEU A 6 35.52 -9.15 48.70
N ASN A 7 35.83 -7.93 48.22
CA ASN A 7 34.98 -7.24 47.24
C ASN A 7 35.10 -7.82 45.82
N LEU A 8 36.26 -8.40 45.48
CA LEU A 8 36.42 -9.14 44.21
C LEU A 8 35.65 -10.47 44.22
N LEU A 9 35.60 -11.18 45.34
CA LEU A 9 34.76 -12.39 45.46
C LEU A 9 33.27 -12.08 45.50
N ALA A 10 32.84 -10.96 46.08
CA ALA A 10 31.43 -10.56 46.10
C ALA A 10 30.92 -10.11 44.71
N ALA A 11 31.78 -9.50 43.88
CA ALA A 11 31.43 -9.14 42.49
C ALA A 11 31.35 -10.37 41.56
N LEU A 12 32.07 -11.46 41.88
CA LEU A 12 32.05 -12.72 41.12
C LEU A 12 30.83 -13.61 41.42
N VAL A 13 30.08 -13.33 42.50
CA VAL A 13 28.89 -14.14 42.89
C VAL A 13 27.57 -13.57 42.34
N PHE A 14 27.55 -12.34 41.83
CA PHE A 14 26.34 -11.71 41.24
C PHE A 14 26.34 -11.58 39.72
N ALA A 15 27.38 -12.07 39.03
CA ALA A 15 27.37 -12.19 37.57
C ALA A 15 26.62 -13.46 37.16
N LYS A 16 25.52 -13.33 36.40
CA LYS A 16 24.91 -14.47 35.68
C LYS A 16 25.91 -14.92 34.60
N ASN A 17 26.69 -15.96 34.87
CA ASN A 17 27.55 -16.60 33.88
C ASN A 17 26.68 -17.36 32.86
N LEU A 18 26.32 -16.71 31.75
CA LEU A 18 25.67 -17.33 30.61
C LEU A 18 26.75 -18.01 29.75
N TRP A 19 27.00 -19.30 29.98
CA TRP A 19 28.04 -20.09 29.28
C TRP A 19 29.47 -19.53 29.52
N ALA A 20 30.49 -20.40 29.54
CA ALA A 20 31.81 -20.04 30.07
C ALA A 20 32.51 -18.95 29.21
N GLY A 21 32.38 -17.68 29.61
CA GLY A 21 33.09 -16.55 29.00
C GLY A 21 32.33 -15.24 28.88
N VAL A 22 30.99 -15.22 28.90
CA VAL A 22 30.19 -13.98 28.75
C VAL A 22 29.73 -13.44 30.11
N THR A 23 30.14 -12.21 30.44
CA THR A 23 29.78 -11.49 31.67
C THR A 23 29.04 -10.20 31.32
N ILE A 24 27.88 -10.00 31.92
CA ILE A 24 27.05 -8.80 31.74
C ILE A 24 26.87 -8.08 33.07
N GLN A 25 26.65 -6.76 33.03
CA GLN A 25 26.23 -6.00 34.20
C GLN A 25 24.90 -6.58 34.76
N PRO A 26 24.83 -6.91 36.07
CA PRO A 26 23.66 -7.55 36.66
C PRO A 26 22.44 -6.61 36.71
N ASP A 27 21.25 -7.21 36.81
CA ASP A 27 19.96 -6.52 36.92
C ASP A 27 19.63 -5.57 35.76
N ARG A 28 20.12 -5.93 34.56
CA ARG A 28 19.95 -5.19 33.31
C ARG A 28 19.29 -6.07 32.24
N PRO A 29 17.95 -6.04 32.08
CA PRO A 29 17.24 -6.94 31.17
C PRO A 29 17.69 -6.81 29.71
N MET A 30 18.05 -5.61 29.25
CA MET A 30 18.56 -5.42 27.88
C MET A 30 19.90 -6.15 27.68
N LEU A 31 20.76 -6.15 28.70
CA LEU A 31 22.04 -6.84 28.64
C LEU A 31 21.90 -8.36 28.80
N ALA A 32 20.86 -8.83 29.50
CA ALA A 32 20.54 -10.25 29.54
C ALA A 32 20.22 -10.77 28.13
N PHE A 33 19.33 -10.09 27.41
CA PHE A 33 19.03 -10.38 26.00
C PHE A 33 20.30 -10.31 25.12
N ALA A 34 21.09 -9.25 25.24
CA ALA A 34 22.29 -9.10 24.41
C ALA A 34 23.35 -10.18 24.72
N GLY A 35 23.51 -10.56 25.99
CA GLY A 35 24.41 -11.62 26.41
C GLY A 35 24.00 -12.99 25.90
N GLU A 36 22.69 -13.28 25.83
CA GLU A 36 22.15 -14.47 25.19
C GLU A 36 22.48 -14.51 23.68
N GLU A 37 22.38 -13.38 22.97
CA GLU A 37 22.76 -13.28 21.55
C GLU A 37 24.24 -13.56 21.30
N VAL A 38 25.14 -12.99 22.12
CA VAL A 38 26.58 -13.27 22.03
C VAL A 38 26.86 -14.74 22.33
N THR A 39 26.20 -15.30 23.35
CA THR A 39 26.33 -16.71 23.72
C THR A 39 25.85 -17.63 22.60
N ALA A 40 24.72 -17.31 21.96
CA ALA A 40 24.20 -18.05 20.83
C ALA A 40 25.17 -18.01 19.65
N ALA A 41 25.70 -16.83 19.30
CA ALA A 41 26.68 -16.67 18.23
C ALA A 41 27.95 -17.53 18.46
N LEU A 42 28.46 -17.56 19.70
CA LEU A 42 29.61 -18.41 20.06
C LEU A 42 29.29 -19.90 19.90
N LYS A 43 28.11 -20.34 20.36
CA LYS A 43 27.66 -21.74 20.26
C LYS A 43 27.44 -22.18 18.81
N GLU A 44 26.77 -21.36 18.01
CA GLU A 44 26.52 -21.61 16.58
C GLU A 44 27.84 -21.84 15.82
N ARG A 45 28.90 -21.16 16.24
CA ARG A 45 30.25 -21.24 15.65
C ARG A 45 31.15 -22.31 16.30
N GLY A 46 30.78 -22.85 17.46
CA GLY A 46 31.64 -23.73 18.25
C GLY A 46 32.90 -23.03 18.79
N GLU A 47 32.83 -21.72 19.02
CA GLU A 47 33.96 -20.89 19.45
C GLU A 47 33.80 -20.45 20.93
N GLN A 48 34.91 -20.06 21.57
CA GLN A 48 34.91 -19.53 22.94
C GLN A 48 35.60 -18.16 22.98
N ALA A 49 35.07 -17.26 23.81
CA ALA A 49 35.64 -15.93 24.02
C ALA A 49 35.26 -15.40 25.41
N THR A 50 36.14 -14.60 26.00
CA THR A 50 35.81 -13.78 27.18
C THR A 50 35.19 -12.47 26.69
N VAL A 51 33.92 -12.22 27.03
CA VAL A 51 33.19 -11.01 26.63
C VAL A 51 32.59 -10.34 27.86
N VAL A 52 32.89 -9.06 28.08
CA VAL A 52 32.33 -8.27 29.17
C VAL A 52 31.45 -7.16 28.60
N VAL A 53 30.20 -7.05 29.06
CA VAL A 53 29.21 -6.09 28.56
C VAL A 53 28.62 -5.27 29.70
N GLY A 54 28.64 -3.94 29.60
CA GLY A 54 27.99 -3.08 30.59
C GLY A 54 28.05 -1.59 30.25
N ALA A 55 27.39 -0.77 31.07
CA ALA A 55 27.58 0.67 31.03
C ALA A 55 29.04 1.03 31.38
N TYR A 56 29.60 2.05 30.74
CA TYR A 56 31.00 2.43 30.90
C TYR A 56 31.38 2.67 32.38
N ASP A 57 30.49 3.24 33.18
CA ASP A 57 30.75 3.54 34.59
C ASP A 57 30.70 2.32 35.52
N TRP A 58 30.10 1.22 35.07
CA TRP A 58 30.10 -0.04 35.81
C TRP A 58 31.39 -0.85 35.62
N LEU A 59 32.14 -0.62 34.54
CA LEU A 59 33.35 -1.38 34.23
C LEU A 59 34.46 -1.09 35.26
N ALA A 60 34.89 -2.14 35.97
CA ALA A 60 35.93 -2.06 37.00
C ALA A 60 37.34 -1.82 36.42
N ASP A 61 37.62 -2.34 35.23
CA ASP A 61 38.88 -2.16 34.52
C ASP A 61 38.60 -1.52 33.15
N LYS A 62 38.95 -0.24 33.03
CA LYS A 62 38.78 0.56 31.81
C LYS A 62 40.09 0.71 31.03
N ARG A 63 41.16 0.00 31.44
CA ARG A 63 42.44 0.03 30.71
C ARG A 63 42.20 -0.45 29.29
N ASP A 64 42.63 0.38 28.33
CA ASP A 64 42.48 0.16 26.89
C ASP A 64 41.02 0.17 26.36
N VAL A 65 40.05 0.65 27.15
CA VAL A 65 38.65 0.84 26.74
C VAL A 65 38.37 2.34 26.59
N PRO A 66 38.24 2.86 25.35
CA PRO A 66 37.84 4.25 25.13
C PRO A 66 36.49 4.57 25.77
N GLN A 67 36.33 5.82 26.25
CA GLN A 67 35.04 6.30 26.71
C GLN A 67 34.06 6.39 25.53
N PRO A 68 32.84 5.83 25.64
CA PRO A 68 31.81 6.01 24.63
C PRO A 68 31.42 7.48 24.47
N PRO A 69 31.03 7.92 23.25
CA PRO A 69 30.45 9.24 23.05
C PRO A 69 29.31 9.51 24.04
N SER A 70 29.23 10.74 24.56
CA SER A 70 28.21 11.14 25.53
C SER A 70 26.84 11.39 24.89
N VAL A 71 26.33 10.40 24.18
CA VAL A 71 25.04 10.40 23.49
C VAL A 71 24.33 9.09 23.80
N LYS A 72 23.01 9.14 24.01
CA LYS A 72 22.17 7.95 24.22
C LYS A 72 22.46 6.90 23.15
N GLU A 73 22.45 5.62 23.51
CA GLU A 73 22.67 4.48 22.59
C GLU A 73 24.07 4.37 21.97
N ALA A 74 25.03 5.21 22.35
CA ALA A 74 26.42 5.12 21.88
C ALA A 74 27.20 4.02 22.61
N PHE A 75 28.17 3.41 21.92
CA PHE A 75 28.97 2.32 22.47
C PHE A 75 30.40 2.26 21.92
N VAL A 76 31.23 1.48 22.62
CA VAL A 76 32.59 1.11 22.26
C VAL A 76 32.74 -0.39 22.38
N ILE A 77 33.38 -1.00 21.38
CA ILE A 77 33.90 -2.37 21.38
C ILE A 77 35.42 -2.24 21.43
N ALA A 78 36.04 -2.80 22.46
CA ALA A 78 37.48 -2.82 22.66
C ALA A 78 37.99 -4.27 22.74
N LYS A 79 39.20 -4.50 22.23
CA LYS A 79 39.94 -5.74 22.43
C LYS A 79 41.00 -5.51 23.50
N ARG A 80 41.02 -6.38 24.50
CA ARG A 80 42.02 -6.39 25.56
C ARG A 80 43.29 -7.10 25.09
N ALA A 81 44.40 -6.78 25.74
CA ALA A 81 45.69 -7.43 25.49
C ALA A 81 45.68 -8.95 25.79
N ASP A 82 44.79 -9.42 26.67
CA ASP A 82 44.58 -10.84 26.99
C ASP A 82 43.68 -11.58 25.96
N GLY A 83 43.24 -10.89 24.91
CA GLY A 83 42.35 -11.43 23.88
C GLY A 83 40.86 -11.34 24.22
N GLY A 84 40.49 -10.80 25.38
CA GLY A 84 39.10 -10.56 25.77
C GLY A 84 38.45 -9.40 24.98
N ILE A 85 37.13 -9.43 24.88
CA ILE A 85 36.32 -8.37 24.26
C ILE A 85 35.58 -7.62 25.36
N VAL A 86 35.68 -6.29 25.36
CA VAL A 86 34.91 -5.43 26.27
C VAL A 86 33.97 -4.55 25.44
N ILE A 87 32.71 -4.54 25.83
CA ILE A 87 31.65 -3.71 25.25
C ILE A 87 31.19 -2.74 26.31
N ALA A 88 31.40 -1.45 26.05
CA ALA A 88 31.00 -0.37 26.92
C ALA A 88 29.95 0.51 26.25
N GLY A 89 28.78 0.66 26.87
CA GLY A 89 27.77 1.62 26.45
C GLY A 89 27.87 2.94 27.20
N HIS A 90 27.47 4.06 26.57
CA HIS A 90 27.15 5.28 27.31
C HIS A 90 26.01 5.01 28.30
N ASP A 91 25.03 4.21 27.87
CA ASP A 91 23.91 3.71 28.64
C ASP A 91 23.70 2.19 28.40
N GLU A 92 22.68 1.63 29.05
CA GLU A 92 22.31 0.21 28.91
C GLU A 92 21.97 -0.15 27.44
N ALA A 93 21.30 0.75 26.72
CA ALA A 93 20.93 0.57 25.33
C ALA A 93 22.14 0.51 24.38
N GLY A 94 23.13 1.39 24.58
CA GLY A 94 24.38 1.39 23.83
C GLY A 94 25.15 0.10 24.07
N ALA A 95 25.27 -0.34 25.33
CA ALA A 95 25.93 -1.60 25.66
C ALA A 95 25.22 -2.81 25.01
N MET A 96 23.88 -2.83 25.00
CA MET A 96 23.08 -3.82 24.27
C MET A 96 23.41 -3.80 22.77
N TYR A 97 23.40 -2.63 22.11
CA TYR A 97 23.70 -2.52 20.68
C TYR A 97 25.14 -2.93 20.33
N GLY A 98 26.11 -2.63 21.20
CA GLY A 98 27.48 -3.10 21.05
C GLY A 98 27.61 -4.63 21.16
N ALA A 99 26.85 -5.26 22.05
CA ALA A 99 26.81 -6.72 22.17
C ALA A 99 26.13 -7.40 20.97
N LEU A 100 25.04 -6.83 20.46
CA LEU A 100 24.40 -7.31 19.23
C LEU A 100 25.35 -7.17 18.01
N GLU A 101 26.12 -6.09 17.94
CA GLU A 101 27.17 -5.90 16.94
C GLU A 101 28.27 -6.97 17.03
N VAL A 102 28.74 -7.31 18.23
CA VAL A 102 29.72 -8.38 18.43
C VAL A 102 29.14 -9.75 18.07
N ALA A 103 27.91 -10.05 18.47
CA ALA A 103 27.24 -11.30 18.13
C ALA A 103 27.15 -11.49 16.61
N GLU A 104 26.75 -10.45 15.87
CA GLU A 104 26.70 -10.46 14.41
C GLU A 104 28.07 -10.69 13.77
N GLN A 105 29.11 -9.99 14.22
CA GLN A 105 30.46 -10.17 13.70
C GLN A 105 30.98 -11.59 13.93
N ILE A 106 30.68 -12.20 15.08
CA ILE A 106 31.01 -13.60 15.38
C ILE A 106 30.27 -14.55 14.42
N ARG A 107 28.97 -14.33 14.17
CA ARG A 107 28.21 -15.19 13.26
C ARG A 107 28.72 -15.11 11.82
N ILE A 108 29.14 -13.92 11.37
CA ILE A 108 29.66 -13.71 10.00
C ILE A 108 31.07 -14.28 9.81
N GLY A 109 31.99 -14.04 10.76
CA GLY A 109 33.42 -14.32 10.55
C GLY A 109 34.18 -14.95 11.73
N GLY A 110 33.50 -15.25 12.83
CA GLY A 110 34.07 -15.80 14.06
C GLY A 110 34.62 -14.73 15.02
N VAL A 111 35.07 -15.15 16.19
CA VAL A 111 35.60 -14.29 17.27
C VAL A 111 36.78 -13.44 16.78
N ARG A 112 37.62 -14.01 15.91
CA ARG A 112 38.80 -13.30 15.37
C ARG A 112 38.42 -12.11 14.49
N SER A 113 37.28 -12.15 13.81
CA SER A 113 36.81 -11.06 12.95
C SER A 113 36.14 -9.92 13.71
N VAL A 114 35.90 -10.07 15.02
CA VAL A 114 35.38 -8.97 15.84
C VAL A 114 36.35 -7.79 15.75
N ALA A 115 35.89 -6.62 15.35
CA ALA A 115 36.68 -5.41 15.21
C ALA A 115 36.40 -4.45 16.37
N ALA A 116 37.47 -3.79 16.86
CA ALA A 116 37.29 -2.67 17.78
C ALA A 116 36.58 -1.53 17.05
N ARG A 117 35.65 -0.86 17.73
CA ARG A 117 34.78 0.13 17.10
C ARG A 117 34.17 1.07 18.14
N THR A 118 34.06 2.35 17.80
CA THR A 118 33.19 3.30 18.48
C THR A 118 32.02 3.64 17.57
N ALA A 119 30.80 3.68 18.11
CA ALA A 119 29.61 4.00 17.34
C ALA A 119 28.62 4.85 18.15
N LYS A 120 27.82 5.65 17.45
CA LYS A 120 26.73 6.47 17.99
C LYS A 120 25.57 6.49 16.99
N PRO A 121 24.31 6.69 17.43
CA PRO A 121 23.20 6.80 16.49
C PRO A 121 23.33 8.06 15.62
N PHE A 122 22.98 7.92 14.34
CA PHE A 122 22.81 9.02 13.40
C PHE A 122 21.48 9.73 13.63
N LEU A 123 20.36 9.00 13.62
CA LEU A 123 19.03 9.52 14.01
C LEU A 123 18.74 9.16 15.46
N ALA A 124 18.17 10.08 16.24
CA ALA A 124 17.81 9.81 17.65
C ALA A 124 16.58 8.89 17.79
N LEU A 125 15.63 8.96 16.85
CA LEU A 125 14.38 8.20 16.90
C LEU A 125 14.17 7.40 15.61
N ARG A 126 13.98 6.09 15.77
CA ARG A 126 13.74 5.12 14.71
C ARG A 126 12.54 4.29 15.14
N GLN A 127 11.35 4.72 14.72
CA GLN A 127 10.08 4.15 15.16
C GLN A 127 9.43 3.26 14.07
N TYR A 128 8.82 2.15 14.48
CA TYR A 128 7.97 1.34 13.63
C TYR A 128 6.47 1.57 13.93
N LYS A 129 5.64 1.73 12.91
CA LYS A 129 4.17 1.81 13.00
C LYS A 129 3.59 0.39 12.92
N TYR A 130 2.97 -0.03 14.01
CA TYR A 130 2.28 -1.29 14.14
C TYR A 130 0.78 -1.03 14.22
N ASN A 131 0.04 -1.43 13.18
CA ASN A 131 -1.42 -1.42 13.25
C ASN A 131 -1.83 -2.56 14.19
N LEU A 132 -2.51 -2.22 15.28
CA LEU A 132 -3.07 -3.27 16.13
C LEU A 132 -4.05 -4.07 15.26
N PRO A 133 -3.97 -5.42 15.26
CA PRO A 133 -5.05 -6.20 14.67
C PRO A 133 -6.36 -5.74 15.31
N ALA A 134 -7.50 -5.91 14.64
CA ALA A 134 -8.76 -5.66 15.31
C ALA A 134 -8.72 -6.49 16.60
N ILE A 135 -8.66 -5.80 17.75
CA ILE A 135 -8.34 -6.44 19.04
C ILE A 135 -9.44 -7.45 19.43
N ALA A 136 -10.56 -7.41 18.69
CA ALA A 136 -11.68 -8.32 18.71
C ALA A 136 -11.55 -9.59 17.83
N ASP A 137 -10.57 -9.67 16.91
CA ASP A 137 -10.46 -10.76 15.92
C ASP A 137 -10.01 -12.11 16.53
N GLY A 138 -9.71 -12.16 17.83
CA GLY A 138 -9.40 -13.42 18.53
C GLY A 138 -8.17 -14.15 18.00
N GLN A 139 -7.23 -13.43 17.39
CA GLN A 139 -6.02 -14.00 16.81
C GLN A 139 -5.11 -14.55 17.92
N ASP A 140 -5.03 -15.87 18.05
CA ASP A 140 -4.32 -16.51 19.17
C ASP A 140 -2.85 -16.10 19.27
N TYR A 141 -2.16 -15.90 18.14
CA TYR A 141 -0.74 -15.50 18.13
C TYR A 141 -0.49 -14.18 18.87
N PHE A 142 -1.43 -13.24 18.86
CA PHE A 142 -1.27 -11.90 19.46
C PHE A 142 -1.10 -11.96 20.98
N HIS A 143 -1.66 -12.98 21.62
CA HIS A 143 -1.56 -13.19 23.07
C HIS A 143 -0.33 -14.01 23.48
N THR A 144 0.51 -14.42 22.52
CA THR A 144 1.68 -15.27 22.80
C THR A 144 2.93 -14.42 23.00
N GLU A 145 3.71 -14.77 24.02
CA GLU A 145 5.02 -14.16 24.25
C GLU A 145 6.03 -14.52 23.14
N GLU A 146 5.90 -15.70 22.52
CA GLU A 146 6.68 -16.17 21.37
C GLU A 146 6.68 -15.15 20.22
N TYR A 147 5.48 -14.74 19.78
CA TYR A 147 5.32 -13.78 18.69
C TYR A 147 5.98 -12.43 19.01
N TRP A 148 5.69 -11.88 20.18
CA TRP A 148 6.22 -10.57 20.59
C TRP A 148 7.73 -10.60 20.83
N ARG A 149 8.27 -11.70 21.33
CA ARG A 149 9.73 -11.89 21.43
C ARG A 149 10.36 -11.91 20.04
N SER A 150 9.86 -12.74 19.13
CA SER A 150 10.37 -12.80 17.74
C SER A 150 10.36 -11.40 17.10
N PHE A 151 9.27 -10.65 17.26
CA PHE A 151 9.14 -9.33 16.68
C PHE A 151 10.07 -8.28 17.32
N PHE A 152 10.10 -8.16 18.66
CA PHE A 152 10.95 -7.18 19.32
C PHE A 152 12.43 -7.53 19.26
N ASP A 153 12.81 -8.81 19.21
CA ASP A 153 14.19 -9.24 18.97
C ASP A 153 14.65 -8.76 17.58
N LEU A 154 13.80 -8.87 16.55
CA LEU A 154 14.08 -8.33 15.22
C LEU A 154 14.24 -6.79 15.27
N LEU A 155 13.36 -6.07 15.96
CA LEU A 155 13.47 -4.61 16.10
C LEU A 155 14.78 -4.20 16.81
N ALA A 156 15.15 -4.89 17.89
CA ALA A 156 16.39 -4.63 18.63
C ALA A 156 17.64 -4.93 17.79
N ARG A 157 17.68 -6.09 17.11
CA ARG A 157 18.74 -6.45 16.16
C ARG A 157 18.82 -5.45 15.01
N SER A 158 17.70 -4.86 14.60
CA SER A 158 17.65 -3.80 13.59
C SER A 158 18.03 -2.43 14.14
N ARG A 159 18.08 -2.25 15.47
CA ARG A 159 18.26 -0.96 16.18
C ARG A 159 17.11 0.03 16.00
N PHE A 160 15.89 -0.44 15.73
CA PHE A 160 14.72 0.37 16.08
C PHE A 160 14.74 0.60 17.59
N ASN A 161 14.27 1.76 18.02
CA ASN A 161 14.18 2.12 19.44
C ASN A 161 12.79 2.59 19.85
N SER A 162 11.82 2.51 18.95
CA SER A 162 10.43 2.85 19.25
C SER A 162 9.44 2.09 18.38
N ILE A 163 8.23 1.92 18.90
CA ILE A 163 7.07 1.39 18.20
C ILE A 163 5.83 2.22 18.55
N GLY A 164 5.04 2.57 17.53
CA GLY A 164 3.71 3.14 17.69
C GLY A 164 2.65 2.06 17.44
N PHE A 165 1.69 1.91 18.34
CA PHE A 165 0.52 1.05 18.20
C PHE A 165 -0.67 1.89 17.75
N TRP A 166 -1.19 1.59 16.56
CA TRP A 166 -2.19 2.43 15.89
C TRP A 166 -3.55 1.74 15.87
N GLN A 167 -4.59 2.43 16.35
CA GLN A 167 -5.98 1.98 16.30
C GLN A 167 -6.93 3.18 16.49
N GLN A 168 -8.15 3.15 15.95
CA GLN A 168 -9.11 4.26 16.00
C GLN A 168 -9.54 4.68 17.42
N HIS A 169 -9.90 3.72 18.27
CA HIS A 169 -10.31 3.87 19.67
C HIS A 169 -9.84 2.69 20.55
N PRO A 170 -8.53 2.62 20.90
CA PRO A 170 -7.93 1.43 21.51
C PRO A 170 -8.42 1.16 22.94
N PHE A 171 -8.88 2.20 23.64
CA PHE A 171 -9.22 2.16 25.07
C PHE A 171 -10.28 1.11 25.40
N ALA A 172 -11.27 0.91 24.53
CA ALA A 172 -12.34 -0.07 24.72
C ALA A 172 -11.83 -1.52 24.90
N TYR A 173 -10.60 -1.81 24.47
CA TYR A 173 -9.99 -3.13 24.52
C TYR A 173 -8.81 -3.25 25.50
N MET A 174 -8.43 -2.14 26.14
CA MET A 174 -7.20 -2.03 26.93
C MET A 174 -7.46 -1.72 28.41
N ILE A 175 -8.59 -1.13 28.77
CA ILE A 175 -8.86 -0.74 30.17
C ILE A 175 -10.16 -1.32 30.69
N ALA A 176 -10.20 -1.51 32.01
CA ALA A 176 -11.45 -1.70 32.72
C ALA A 176 -12.12 -0.33 32.95
N PHE A 177 -13.42 -0.23 32.70
CA PHE A 177 -14.20 1.00 32.87
C PHE A 177 -14.91 1.01 34.22
N GLU A 178 -14.38 1.79 35.16
CA GLU A 178 -14.99 1.98 36.49
C GLU A 178 -16.04 3.11 36.49
N ARG A 179 -15.74 4.23 35.79
CA ARG A 179 -16.64 5.40 35.72
C ARG A 179 -17.69 5.33 34.61
N PHE A 180 -17.39 4.61 33.53
CA PHE A 180 -18.25 4.44 32.36
C PHE A 180 -18.43 2.95 32.04
N PRO A 181 -18.96 2.14 32.97
CA PRO A 181 -19.06 0.68 32.79
C PRO A 181 -19.84 0.27 31.54
N GLU A 182 -20.79 1.09 31.09
CA GLU A 182 -21.54 0.91 29.86
C GLU A 182 -20.69 0.99 28.58
N ALA A 183 -19.46 1.54 28.66
CA ALA A 183 -18.55 1.62 27.53
C ALA A 183 -17.80 0.31 27.25
N ALA A 184 -17.84 -0.67 28.15
CA ALA A 184 -17.12 -1.92 28.01
C ALA A 184 -17.67 -2.76 26.84
N VAL A 185 -16.77 -3.21 25.95
CA VAL A 185 -17.10 -4.08 24.81
C VAL A 185 -16.63 -5.53 24.98
N LEU A 186 -15.88 -5.80 26.04
CA LEU A 186 -15.29 -7.10 26.38
C LEU A 186 -15.84 -7.61 27.71
N THR A 187 -15.81 -8.93 27.92
CA THR A 187 -16.08 -9.49 29.25
C THR A 187 -14.95 -9.13 30.23
N PRO A 188 -15.17 -9.22 31.56
CA PRO A 188 -14.10 -9.02 32.54
C PRO A 188 -12.88 -9.93 32.31
N GLU A 189 -13.10 -11.19 31.93
CA GLU A 189 -12.03 -12.16 31.65
C GLU A 189 -11.22 -11.77 30.42
N GLN A 190 -11.91 -11.36 29.34
CA GLN A 190 -11.26 -10.84 28.13
C GLN A 190 -10.49 -9.56 28.40
N THR A 191 -11.06 -8.64 29.18
CA THR A 191 -10.41 -7.40 29.60
C THR A 191 -9.13 -7.70 30.38
N GLN A 192 -9.19 -8.60 31.35
CA GLN A 192 -8.02 -8.99 32.14
C GLN A 192 -6.96 -9.71 31.30
N ARG A 193 -7.36 -10.56 30.34
CA ARG A 193 -6.44 -11.18 29.36
C ARG A 193 -5.72 -10.11 28.54
N ASN A 194 -6.43 -9.09 28.08
CA ASN A 194 -5.85 -7.99 27.29
C ASN A 194 -4.91 -7.13 28.14
N ILE A 195 -5.29 -6.77 29.38
CA ILE A 195 -4.41 -6.06 30.31
C ILE A 195 -3.11 -6.83 30.52
N LYS A 196 -3.18 -8.15 30.75
CA LYS A 196 -2.00 -9.00 30.89
C LYS A 196 -1.15 -9.06 29.62
N THR A 197 -1.81 -9.11 28.47
CA THR A 197 -1.16 -9.14 27.15
C THR A 197 -0.41 -7.84 26.87
N PHE A 198 -1.06 -6.68 26.96
CA PHE A 198 -0.42 -5.39 26.74
C PHE A 198 0.67 -5.08 27.77
N SER A 199 0.50 -5.49 29.03
CA SER A 199 1.56 -5.38 30.04
C SER A 199 2.79 -6.21 29.66
N MET A 200 2.59 -7.43 29.15
CA MET A 200 3.67 -8.28 28.63
C MET A 200 4.34 -7.64 27.41
N ILE A 201 3.57 -7.09 26.46
CA ILE A 201 4.09 -6.37 25.28
C ILE A 201 4.99 -5.20 25.69
N PHE A 202 4.51 -4.33 26.59
CA PHE A 202 5.27 -3.14 27.01
C PHE A 202 6.52 -3.50 27.80
N ARG A 203 6.46 -4.54 28.64
CA ARG A 203 7.64 -5.09 29.33
C ARG A 203 8.67 -5.62 28.32
N LEU A 204 8.26 -6.49 27.38
CA LEU A 204 9.17 -7.06 26.39
C LEU A 204 9.82 -5.99 25.51
N ALA A 205 9.06 -4.97 25.12
CA ALA A 205 9.56 -3.81 24.38
C ALA A 205 10.65 -3.06 25.17
N LYS A 206 10.39 -2.76 26.45
CA LYS A 206 11.34 -2.11 27.36
C LYS A 206 12.63 -2.92 27.54
N GLU A 207 12.53 -4.24 27.66
CA GLU A 207 13.68 -5.15 27.73
C GLU A 207 14.56 -5.13 26.46
N ARG A 208 14.10 -4.50 25.38
CA ARG A 208 14.76 -4.45 24.06
C ARG A 208 15.04 -3.02 23.58
N ASN A 209 15.02 -2.05 24.50
CA ASN A 209 15.16 -0.62 24.20
C ASN A 209 14.11 -0.10 23.19
N ILE A 210 12.88 -0.60 23.24
CA ILE A 210 11.79 -0.16 22.37
C ILE A 210 10.79 0.68 23.18
N SER A 211 10.75 1.99 22.93
CA SER A 211 9.75 2.90 23.49
C SER A 211 8.39 2.73 22.82
N THR A 212 7.33 2.56 23.62
CA THR A 212 5.98 2.22 23.14
C THR A 212 5.05 3.43 23.17
N PHE A 213 4.37 3.71 22.06
CA PHE A 213 3.39 4.78 21.92
C PHE A 213 2.03 4.21 21.54
N LEU A 214 0.95 4.70 22.16
CA LEU A 214 -0.42 4.38 21.73
C LEU A 214 -0.98 5.57 20.94
N ILE A 215 -1.30 5.37 19.67
CA ILE A 215 -1.68 6.44 18.73
C ILE A 215 -3.09 6.17 18.19
N ASN A 216 -3.99 7.15 18.32
CA ASN A 216 -5.36 7.00 17.85
C ASN A 216 -5.92 8.21 17.10
N TRP A 217 -6.97 7.94 16.31
CA TRP A 217 -7.75 8.93 15.58
C TRP A 217 -8.90 9.45 16.42
N ASN A 218 -9.44 10.62 16.07
CA ASN A 218 -10.52 11.26 16.80
C ASN A 218 -11.56 11.88 15.86
N ILE A 219 -12.83 11.98 16.26
CA ILE A 219 -13.43 11.42 17.48
C ILE A 219 -14.02 10.06 17.13
N HIS A 220 -13.56 9.02 17.81
CA HIS A 220 -14.14 7.68 17.79
C HIS A 220 -14.51 7.30 19.23
N LEU A 221 -15.63 6.61 19.40
CA LEU A 221 -16.15 6.17 20.69
C LEU A 221 -16.33 4.66 20.71
N SER A 222 -16.42 4.09 21.92
CA SER A 222 -16.89 2.71 22.07
C SER A 222 -18.32 2.60 21.51
N PRO A 223 -18.62 1.59 20.68
CA PRO A 223 -19.98 1.35 20.20
C PRO A 223 -21.01 1.23 21.34
N LYS A 224 -20.62 0.62 22.46
CA LYS A 224 -21.51 0.42 23.62
C LYS A 224 -21.78 1.72 24.38
N PHE A 225 -20.78 2.58 24.49
CA PHE A 225 -20.96 3.93 25.03
C PHE A 225 -21.89 4.77 24.15
N ALA A 226 -21.66 4.77 22.83
CA ALA A 226 -22.48 5.50 21.88
C ALA A 226 -23.94 5.04 21.90
N GLU A 227 -24.18 3.72 21.95
CA GLU A 227 -25.49 3.10 22.08
C GLU A 227 -26.20 3.52 23.37
N ALA A 228 -25.53 3.43 24.52
CA ALA A 228 -26.11 3.76 25.83
C ALA A 228 -26.53 5.23 25.94
N HIS A 229 -25.76 6.14 25.31
CA HIS A 229 -26.02 7.58 25.33
C HIS A 229 -26.79 8.11 24.11
N LYS A 230 -27.16 7.22 23.17
CA LYS A 230 -27.90 7.55 21.93
C LYS A 230 -27.23 8.63 21.09
N ILE A 231 -25.91 8.52 20.95
CA ILE A 231 -25.07 9.43 20.16
C ILE A 231 -24.36 8.67 19.04
N ALA A 232 -23.82 9.39 18.05
CA ALA A 232 -23.02 8.77 17.00
C ALA A 232 -21.68 8.26 17.57
N ALA A 233 -21.22 7.09 17.11
CA ALA A 233 -19.97 6.48 17.56
C ALA A 233 -18.71 7.14 16.97
N GLU A 234 -18.88 8.03 16.00
CA GLU A 234 -17.81 8.84 15.42
C GLU A 234 -18.35 10.24 15.06
N ASN A 235 -17.45 11.21 14.87
CA ASN A 235 -17.81 12.56 14.39
C ASN A 235 -18.83 13.32 15.27
N PHE A 236 -18.78 13.09 16.58
CA PHE A 236 -19.71 13.71 17.53
C PHE A 236 -18.95 14.20 18.78
N ASP A 237 -19.23 15.43 19.20
CA ASP A 237 -18.63 16.05 20.38
C ASP A 237 -19.70 16.55 21.36
N SER A 238 -19.40 16.45 22.66
CA SER A 238 -20.19 16.97 23.77
C SER A 238 -19.33 17.02 25.04
N PRO A 239 -19.73 17.76 26.09
CA PRO A 239 -19.03 17.71 27.37
C PRO A 239 -18.87 16.29 27.95
N LEU A 240 -19.89 15.44 27.74
CA LEU A 240 -19.86 14.03 28.14
C LEU A 240 -18.79 13.23 27.36
N VAL A 241 -18.71 13.46 26.03
CA VAL A 241 -17.69 12.83 25.18
C VAL A 241 -16.28 13.27 25.60
N ARG A 242 -16.08 14.56 25.88
CA ARG A 242 -14.78 15.06 26.35
C ARG A 242 -14.38 14.46 27.70
N ASP A 243 -15.29 14.35 28.66
CA ASP A 243 -15.03 13.70 29.95
C ASP A 243 -14.73 12.20 29.79
N TYR A 244 -15.48 11.49 28.94
CA TYR A 244 -15.21 10.09 28.61
C TYR A 244 -13.81 9.88 28.01
N MET A 245 -13.42 10.69 27.02
CA MET A 245 -12.09 10.59 26.39
C MET A 245 -10.97 10.94 27.36
N ARG A 246 -11.13 12.02 28.16
CA ARG A 246 -10.20 12.39 29.23
C ARG A 246 -10.00 11.25 30.24
N TYR A 247 -11.09 10.61 30.65
CA TYR A 247 -11.05 9.43 31.52
C TYR A 247 -10.30 8.26 30.87
N CYS A 248 -10.59 7.94 29.60
CA CYS A 248 -9.92 6.85 28.88
C CYS A 248 -8.40 7.03 28.84
N VAL A 249 -7.94 8.25 28.53
CA VAL A 249 -6.52 8.60 28.50
C VAL A 249 -5.89 8.44 29.89
N ALA A 250 -6.51 9.01 30.93
CA ALA A 250 -5.98 8.95 32.28
C ALA A 250 -5.91 7.51 32.81
N GLN A 251 -6.97 6.72 32.58
CA GLN A 251 -7.04 5.33 33.03
C GLN A 251 -6.00 4.45 32.33
N THR A 252 -5.81 4.63 31.02
CA THR A 252 -4.80 3.88 30.25
C THR A 252 -3.40 4.09 30.81
N LEU A 253 -3.02 5.33 31.13
CA LEU A 253 -1.71 5.62 31.71
C LEU A 253 -1.53 5.02 33.11
N ARG A 254 -2.60 4.92 33.91
CA ARG A 254 -2.57 4.28 35.23
C ARG A 254 -2.50 2.75 35.14
N THR A 255 -3.21 2.15 34.18
CA THR A 255 -3.21 0.69 33.97
C THR A 255 -1.86 0.18 33.49
N TYR A 256 -1.13 0.95 32.68
CA TYR A 256 0.09 0.49 32.01
C TYR A 256 1.34 1.29 32.38
N PRO A 257 2.02 0.97 33.50
CA PRO A 257 3.21 1.69 33.98
C PRO A 257 4.38 1.70 33.00
N ASP A 258 4.51 0.67 32.14
CA ASP A 258 5.58 0.56 31.14
C ASP A 258 5.22 1.15 29.74
N LEU A 259 3.99 1.65 29.54
CA LEU A 259 3.65 2.40 28.32
C LEU A 259 4.45 3.72 28.31
N THR A 260 5.27 3.94 27.27
CA THR A 260 6.20 5.07 27.24
C THR A 260 5.51 6.40 26.94
N GLY A 261 4.61 6.44 25.97
CA GLY A 261 3.98 7.68 25.49
C GLY A 261 2.63 7.48 24.81
N LEU A 262 2.04 8.59 24.40
CA LEU A 262 0.77 8.63 23.67
C LEU A 262 0.97 9.35 22.33
N GLY A 263 0.06 9.13 21.41
CA GLY A 263 -0.06 9.97 20.23
C GLY A 263 -1.50 10.20 19.80
N VAL A 264 -1.72 11.26 19.05
CA VAL A 264 -3.04 11.76 18.70
C VAL A 264 -3.07 12.23 17.25
N CYS A 265 -4.11 11.83 16.52
CA CYS A 265 -4.52 12.47 15.28
C CYS A 265 -5.71 13.39 15.60
N ALA A 266 -5.62 14.68 15.25
CA ALA A 266 -6.71 15.64 15.32
C ALA A 266 -7.70 15.48 14.15
N GLY A 267 -8.10 14.24 13.89
CA GLY A 267 -8.88 13.79 12.72
C GLY A 267 -8.99 12.26 12.70
N GLU A 268 -9.64 11.62 11.74
CA GLU A 268 -10.27 12.15 10.52
C GLU A 268 -11.80 12.31 10.68
N ARG A 269 -12.32 12.10 11.90
CA ARG A 269 -13.76 12.05 12.19
C ARG A 269 -14.12 13.07 13.26
N MET A 270 -13.79 14.33 13.02
CA MET A 270 -14.12 15.44 13.93
C MET A 270 -15.17 16.36 13.28
N PRO A 271 -16.17 16.84 14.04
CA PRO A 271 -17.32 17.56 13.47
C PRO A 271 -16.99 18.97 12.98
N SER A 272 -15.79 19.49 13.27
CA SER A 272 -15.33 20.82 12.85
C SER A 272 -14.16 20.70 11.88
N GLU A 273 -14.10 21.57 10.88
CA GLU A 273 -12.92 21.76 10.02
C GLU A 273 -11.95 22.81 10.58
N ASP A 274 -12.31 23.50 11.66
CA ASP A 274 -11.46 24.48 12.33
C ASP A 274 -10.34 23.79 13.14
N TYR A 275 -9.09 24.07 12.78
CA TYR A 275 -7.91 23.52 13.45
C TYR A 275 -7.79 23.96 14.91
N ASP A 276 -8.09 25.21 15.27
CA ASP A 276 -8.00 25.68 16.66
C ASP A 276 -9.03 24.95 17.53
N TRP A 277 -10.24 24.71 17.00
CA TRP A 277 -11.25 23.90 17.68
C TRP A 277 -10.77 22.46 17.92
N ARG A 278 -10.14 21.84 16.91
CA ARG A 278 -9.63 20.47 17.01
C ARG A 278 -8.51 20.37 18.05
N GLU A 279 -7.59 21.31 18.06
CA GLU A 279 -6.52 21.36 19.05
C GLU A 279 -7.05 21.64 20.46
N GLN A 280 -8.06 22.49 20.59
CA GLN A 280 -8.71 22.73 21.88
C GLN A 280 -9.41 21.46 22.39
N TRP A 281 -10.02 20.67 21.51
CA TRP A 281 -10.58 19.38 21.86
C TRP A 281 -9.49 18.40 22.35
N VAL A 282 -8.35 18.33 21.64
CA VAL A 282 -7.18 17.51 22.05
C VAL A 282 -6.64 17.96 23.41
N LYS A 283 -6.56 19.27 23.66
CA LYS A 283 -6.15 19.83 24.95
C LYS A 283 -7.07 19.40 26.09
N GLU A 284 -8.38 19.52 25.92
CA GLU A 284 -9.36 19.20 26.97
C GLU A 284 -9.52 17.70 27.24
N THR A 285 -9.05 16.85 26.33
CA THR A 285 -9.16 15.40 26.43
C THR A 285 -7.82 14.74 26.72
N PHE A 286 -6.87 14.79 25.78
CA PHE A 286 -5.57 14.14 25.88
C PHE A 286 -4.64 14.86 26.86
N VAL A 287 -4.45 16.17 26.72
CA VAL A 287 -3.54 16.93 27.59
C VAL A 287 -4.05 16.91 29.03
N ALA A 288 -5.35 17.17 29.22
CA ALA A 288 -6.00 17.07 30.53
C ALA A 288 -5.96 15.64 31.10
N GLY A 289 -6.19 14.60 30.29
CA GLY A 289 -6.12 13.20 30.72
C GLY A 289 -4.72 12.78 31.16
N VAL A 290 -3.67 13.25 30.48
CA VAL A 290 -2.28 13.04 30.89
C VAL A 290 -2.02 13.69 32.25
N LYS A 291 -2.44 14.95 32.44
CA LYS A 291 -2.31 15.66 33.72
C LYS A 291 -3.04 14.92 34.85
N ASP A 292 -4.27 14.48 34.60
CA ASP A 292 -5.08 13.73 35.56
C ASP A 292 -4.50 12.37 35.93
N SER A 293 -3.77 11.73 35.02
CA SER A 293 -3.14 10.44 35.28
C SER A 293 -2.07 10.52 36.37
N GLY A 294 -1.50 11.71 36.61
CA GLY A 294 -0.34 11.93 37.46
C GLY A 294 0.99 11.49 36.83
N ARG A 295 0.97 11.02 35.57
CA ARG A 295 2.17 10.54 34.85
C ARG A 295 2.35 11.30 33.54
N ILE A 296 3.30 12.24 33.55
CA ILE A 296 3.68 12.98 32.35
C ILE A 296 4.50 12.06 31.43
N VAL A 297 4.06 11.94 30.19
CA VAL A 297 4.68 11.12 29.14
C VAL A 297 4.94 11.98 27.89
N PRO A 298 5.77 11.55 26.93
CA PRO A 298 5.88 12.22 25.64
C PRO A 298 4.59 12.06 24.80
N LEU A 299 4.26 13.09 24.02
CA LEU A 299 3.11 13.12 23.11
C LEU A 299 3.57 13.23 21.66
N ILE A 300 3.14 12.28 20.82
CA ILE A 300 3.24 12.39 19.35
C ILE A 300 1.96 13.01 18.82
N HIS A 301 2.04 14.22 18.28
CA HIS A 301 0.91 14.88 17.63
C HIS A 301 1.05 14.76 16.11
N ARG A 302 0.04 14.21 15.43
CA ARG A 302 0.07 14.10 13.97
C ARG A 302 -0.30 15.44 13.34
N TYR A 303 0.56 15.90 12.42
CA TYR A 303 0.26 17.04 11.56
C TYR A 303 -0.99 16.81 10.69
N TRP A 304 -1.31 15.55 10.38
CA TRP A 304 -2.48 15.18 9.60
C TRP A 304 -3.77 15.75 10.21
N TYR A 305 -4.49 16.58 9.44
CA TYR A 305 -5.70 17.30 9.90
C TYR A 305 -5.48 18.34 11.01
N ALA A 306 -4.26 18.87 11.13
CA ALA A 306 -3.90 19.92 12.07
C ALA A 306 -3.20 21.09 11.35
N ALA A 307 -3.06 22.22 12.05
CA ALA A 307 -2.29 23.36 11.59
C ALA A 307 -1.07 23.63 12.50
N PRO A 308 0.08 23.99 11.89
CA PRO A 308 1.30 24.41 12.58
C PRO A 308 1.13 25.31 13.82
N ASP A 309 0.46 26.43 13.59
CA ASP A 309 0.28 27.49 14.58
C ASP A 309 -0.66 27.05 15.72
N SER A 310 -1.72 26.32 15.39
CA SER A 310 -2.66 25.77 16.37
C SER A 310 -1.97 24.81 17.33
N ILE A 311 -1.13 23.88 16.82
CA ILE A 311 -0.36 22.96 17.65
C ILE A 311 0.55 23.72 18.62
N GLN A 312 1.26 24.74 18.12
CA GLN A 312 2.18 25.54 18.94
C GLN A 312 1.44 26.31 20.04
N ARG A 313 0.40 27.08 19.67
CA ARG A 313 -0.32 27.96 20.60
C ARG A 313 -1.17 27.21 21.61
N ILE A 314 -1.75 26.07 21.25
CA ILE A 314 -2.77 25.39 22.07
C ILE A 314 -2.18 24.18 22.79
N ILE A 315 -1.45 23.31 22.08
CA ILE A 315 -0.92 22.07 22.64
C ILE A 315 0.43 22.33 23.31
N CYS A 316 1.40 22.87 22.58
CA CYS A 316 2.78 22.99 23.07
C CYS A 316 2.91 24.02 24.21
N SER A 317 1.98 24.97 24.31
CA SER A 317 1.95 25.97 25.40
C SER A 317 1.46 25.40 26.74
N ASP A 318 0.73 24.28 26.72
CA ASP A 318 0.07 23.73 27.90
C ASP A 318 0.52 22.30 28.25
N TYR A 319 1.12 21.57 27.29
CA TYR A 319 1.58 20.21 27.51
C TYR A 319 2.83 20.19 28.42
N PRO A 320 2.81 19.44 29.54
CA PRO A 320 3.89 19.48 30.53
C PRO A 320 5.11 18.62 30.17
N GLY A 321 5.06 17.87 29.06
CA GLY A 321 6.11 16.95 28.62
C GLY A 321 6.62 17.26 27.21
N PRO A 322 7.52 16.41 26.66
CA PRO A 322 7.99 16.55 25.29
C PRO A 322 6.86 16.37 24.29
N VAL A 323 6.74 17.28 23.32
CA VAL A 323 5.85 17.15 22.15
C VAL A 323 6.69 16.84 20.92
N ILE A 324 6.23 15.85 20.16
CA ILE A 324 6.83 15.44 18.89
C ILE A 324 5.76 15.58 17.82
N VAL A 325 6.03 16.33 16.75
CA VAL A 325 5.10 16.51 15.63
C VAL A 325 5.48 15.59 14.48
N GLU A 326 4.54 14.75 14.06
CA GLU A 326 4.70 13.79 12.97
C GLU A 326 4.22 14.37 11.64
N ILE A 327 5.08 14.35 10.62
CA ILE A 327 4.79 14.86 9.28
C ILE A 327 5.12 13.79 8.23
N LYS A 328 4.19 13.53 7.30
CA LYS A 328 4.40 12.62 6.16
C LYS A 328 5.61 13.05 5.33
N TYR A 329 6.55 12.14 5.11
CA TYR A 329 7.78 12.45 4.38
C TYR A 329 7.52 12.68 2.89
N ASN A 330 6.76 11.79 2.24
CA ASN A 330 6.38 11.79 0.82
C ASN A 330 4.94 11.31 0.63
N GLY A 331 4.00 12.03 1.26
CA GLY A 331 2.60 11.62 1.34
C GLY A 331 2.48 10.22 1.94
N GLU A 332 1.80 9.33 1.22
CA GLU A 332 1.65 7.94 1.65
C GLU A 332 2.64 6.97 0.97
N HIS A 333 3.69 7.51 0.35
CA HIS A 333 4.60 6.76 -0.51
C HIS A 333 6.08 6.97 -0.14
N MET A 334 6.65 6.17 0.75
CA MET A 334 8.05 6.32 1.17
C MET A 334 9.07 5.81 0.14
N TYR A 335 8.66 4.86 -0.70
CA TYR A 335 9.47 4.39 -1.83
C TYR A 335 9.22 5.29 -3.03
N SER A 336 9.54 6.57 -2.87
CA SER A 336 9.36 7.62 -3.87
C SER A 336 10.56 8.57 -3.80
N GLY A 337 10.33 9.87 -3.57
CA GLY A 337 11.36 10.88 -3.46
C GLY A 337 12.39 10.58 -2.36
N LEU A 338 13.62 11.01 -2.59
CA LEU A 338 14.74 10.87 -1.69
C LEU A 338 14.75 11.97 -0.63
N ARG A 339 14.10 13.10 -0.89
CA ARG A 339 13.92 14.24 0.01
C ARG A 339 12.45 14.32 0.45
N PRO A 340 12.15 14.94 1.61
CA PRO A 340 10.77 15.16 1.99
C PRO A 340 10.13 16.19 1.05
N HIS A 341 9.06 15.82 0.34
CA HIS A 341 8.26 16.73 -0.49
C HIS A 341 7.72 17.93 0.31
N PHE A 342 7.56 17.77 1.62
CA PHE A 342 7.11 18.83 2.53
C PHE A 342 8.14 19.96 2.70
N LEU A 343 9.31 19.89 2.04
CA LEU A 343 10.26 21.00 1.94
C LEU A 343 10.16 21.76 0.61
N ASP A 344 9.31 21.29 -0.30
CA ASP A 344 9.06 21.91 -1.58
C ASP A 344 7.88 22.91 -1.45
N PRO A 345 8.12 24.22 -1.63
CA PRO A 345 7.09 25.25 -1.54
C PRO A 345 5.87 24.96 -2.45
N ASP A 346 6.10 24.35 -3.62
CA ASP A 346 5.06 24.10 -4.61
C ASP A 346 4.11 22.95 -4.19
N TRP A 347 4.58 22.05 -3.32
CA TRP A 347 3.75 21.02 -2.68
C TRP A 347 3.04 21.50 -1.42
N ILE A 348 3.65 22.48 -0.73
CA ILE A 348 3.18 23.04 0.55
C ILE A 348 2.05 24.05 0.37
N ASP A 349 1.96 24.71 -0.79
CA ASP A 349 0.85 25.59 -1.19
C ASP A 349 -0.42 24.77 -1.52
N PHE A 350 -0.75 23.80 -0.64
CA PHE A 350 -2.00 23.10 -0.64
C PHE A 350 -3.11 24.17 -0.59
N PRO A 351 -3.97 24.27 -1.60
CA PRO A 351 -4.92 25.38 -1.76
C PRO A 351 -5.89 25.57 -0.58
N ASP A 352 -5.93 24.64 0.36
CA ASP A 352 -6.80 24.69 1.53
C ASP A 352 -6.26 25.61 2.64
N TYR A 353 -4.95 25.73 2.87
CA TYR A 353 -4.45 26.54 4.00
C TYR A 353 -4.85 28.02 3.88
N GLN A 354 -4.70 28.60 2.68
CA GLN A 354 -5.06 30.00 2.40
C GLN A 354 -6.58 30.20 2.21
N LYS A 355 -7.25 29.24 1.54
CA LYS A 355 -8.68 29.33 1.21
C LYS A 355 -9.60 29.14 2.43
N TYR A 356 -9.20 28.31 3.40
CA TYR A 356 -10.02 27.99 4.58
C TYR A 356 -9.87 28.98 5.72
N LEU A 357 -8.76 29.72 5.79
CA LEU A 357 -8.62 30.81 6.76
C LEU A 357 -9.65 31.93 6.55
N LYS A 358 -10.34 31.99 5.39
CA LYS A 358 -11.19 33.13 4.97
C LYS A 358 -10.47 34.48 5.15
N ARG A 359 -9.14 34.48 5.16
CA ARG A 359 -8.30 35.66 5.38
C ARG A 359 -7.90 36.21 4.03
N ASP A 360 -7.93 37.53 3.92
CA ASP A 360 -7.50 38.25 2.73
C ASP A 360 -6.05 37.84 2.39
N PRO A 361 -5.79 37.19 1.24
CA PRO A 361 -4.44 36.76 0.85
C PRO A 361 -3.46 37.93 0.73
N LYS A 362 -3.96 39.17 0.61
CA LYS A 362 -3.14 40.39 0.53
C LYS A 362 -2.76 40.97 1.89
N LYS A 363 -3.26 40.39 2.99
CA LYS A 363 -2.95 40.81 4.37
C LYS A 363 -2.78 39.60 5.29
N PRO A 364 -1.72 38.80 5.12
CA PRO A 364 -1.34 37.87 6.19
C PRO A 364 -1.11 38.70 7.47
N PRO A 365 -1.66 38.29 8.63
CA PRO A 365 -1.29 38.90 9.90
C PRO A 365 0.24 38.78 10.08
N PRO A 366 0.90 39.74 10.77
CA PRO A 366 2.35 39.71 11.01
C PRO A 366 2.87 38.45 11.74
N GLU A 367 1.98 37.57 12.20
CA GLU A 367 2.26 36.44 13.11
C GLU A 367 1.93 35.06 12.51
N VAL A 368 1.35 34.97 11.30
CA VAL A 368 1.10 33.66 10.66
C VAL A 368 2.35 33.24 9.90
N LEU A 369 3.04 32.25 10.43
CA LEU A 369 4.21 31.65 9.78
C LEU A 369 3.76 30.78 8.62
N ASP A 370 4.40 30.92 7.47
CA ASP A 370 4.27 29.90 6.42
C ASP A 370 4.82 28.55 6.93
N HIS A 371 4.42 27.43 6.30
CA HIS A 371 4.78 26.09 6.77
C HIS A 371 6.29 25.87 6.88
N LEU A 372 7.08 26.43 5.97
CA LEU A 372 8.54 26.33 5.99
C LEU A 372 9.10 27.15 7.15
N GLN A 373 8.61 28.38 7.35
CA GLN A 373 8.96 29.21 8.50
C GLN A 373 8.63 28.50 9.81
N TRP A 374 7.50 27.82 9.94
CA TRP A 374 7.18 27.01 11.11
C TRP A 374 8.12 25.82 11.30
N ILE A 375 8.38 25.04 10.24
CA ILE A 375 9.37 23.93 10.23
C ILE A 375 10.81 24.43 10.41
N GLN A 376 11.07 25.73 10.31
CA GLN A 376 12.38 26.33 10.51
C GLN A 376 12.46 27.24 11.73
N MET A 377 11.35 27.46 12.47
CA MET A 377 11.32 28.30 13.67
C MET A 377 12.44 27.96 14.66
N THR A 378 13.01 28.96 15.30
CA THR A 378 13.90 28.77 16.44
C THR A 378 13.66 29.89 17.44
N PRO A 379 13.48 29.61 18.75
CA PRO A 379 13.41 28.28 19.38
C PRO A 379 12.05 27.59 19.17
N ARG A 380 12.00 26.26 19.28
CA ARG A 380 10.75 25.48 19.28
C ARG A 380 10.57 24.74 20.58
N THR A 381 9.31 24.50 20.93
CA THR A 381 8.90 23.67 22.08
C THR A 381 8.51 22.25 21.67
N TYR A 382 8.65 21.89 20.40
CA TYR A 382 8.41 20.55 19.86
C TYR A 382 9.56 20.09 18.94
N GLN A 383 9.65 18.79 18.72
CA GLN A 383 10.58 18.18 17.76
C GLN A 383 9.81 17.58 16.58
N ILE A 384 10.42 17.45 15.40
CA ILE A 384 9.77 16.85 14.22
C ILE A 384 10.23 15.41 14.02
N ILE A 385 9.29 14.56 13.58
CA ILE A 385 9.60 13.22 13.06
C ILE A 385 8.95 13.04 11.69
N TRP A 386 9.68 12.38 10.80
CA TRP A 386 9.17 12.06 9.47
C TRP A 386 8.39 10.75 9.47
N HIS A 387 7.21 10.73 8.87
CA HIS A 387 6.43 9.52 8.67
C HIS A 387 6.68 8.97 7.27
N LEU A 388 7.43 7.87 7.25
CA LEU A 388 7.71 7.08 6.07
C LEU A 388 6.57 6.07 5.88
N ARG A 389 5.55 6.49 5.12
CA ARG A 389 4.37 5.68 4.80
C ARG A 389 4.67 4.64 3.74
N ASN A 390 4.49 3.36 4.03
CA ASN A 390 4.83 2.27 3.11
C ASN A 390 3.66 1.77 2.23
N ASP A 391 2.82 2.66 1.70
CA ASP A 391 1.67 2.24 0.88
C ASP A 391 2.01 2.12 -0.62
N CYS A 392 3.27 1.79 -0.96
CA CYS A 392 3.76 1.56 -2.33
C CYS A 392 3.97 0.08 -2.68
N ILE A 393 4.21 -0.78 -1.68
CA ILE A 393 4.58 -2.18 -1.88
C ILE A 393 3.71 -3.04 -0.98
N PHE A 394 2.90 -3.92 -1.57
CA PHE A 394 1.89 -4.69 -0.87
C PHE A 394 2.17 -6.19 -0.87
N LEU A 395 2.90 -6.73 -1.86
CA LEU A 395 3.20 -8.16 -1.96
C LEU A 395 4.68 -8.46 -1.78
N PHE A 396 5.53 -7.75 -2.52
CA PHE A 396 6.93 -8.10 -2.65
C PHE A 396 7.79 -7.65 -1.46
N ARG A 397 8.91 -8.34 -1.28
CA ARG A 397 10.00 -7.92 -0.42
C ARG A 397 10.72 -6.73 -1.03
N TRP A 398 11.36 -5.93 -0.18
CA TRP A 398 12.10 -4.75 -0.60
C TRP A 398 13.29 -4.45 0.30
N GLY A 399 14.42 -4.07 -0.29
CA GLY A 399 15.67 -3.78 0.40
C GLY A 399 16.75 -3.25 -0.54
N ASP A 400 16.84 -1.93 -0.67
CA ASP A 400 17.94 -1.22 -1.33
C ASP A 400 18.71 -0.36 -0.30
N PRO A 401 19.94 -0.75 0.09
CA PRO A 401 20.73 0.02 1.03
C PRO A 401 21.01 1.45 0.58
N GLU A 402 21.25 1.67 -0.71
CA GLU A 402 21.65 2.98 -1.21
C GLU A 402 20.48 3.97 -1.17
N PHE A 403 19.28 3.51 -1.55
CA PHE A 403 18.06 4.30 -1.37
C PHE A 403 17.87 4.74 0.09
N VAL A 404 17.99 3.80 1.03
CA VAL A 404 17.80 4.12 2.46
C VAL A 404 18.89 5.02 2.99
N ARG A 405 20.16 4.84 2.60
CA ARG A 405 21.24 5.78 2.97
C ARG A 405 20.90 7.21 2.57
N GLN A 406 20.41 7.40 1.35
CA GLN A 406 20.05 8.72 0.84
C GLN A 406 18.85 9.30 1.59
N VAL A 407 17.79 8.52 1.82
CA VAL A 407 16.64 8.96 2.63
C VAL A 407 17.07 9.34 4.04
N MET A 408 17.87 8.52 4.73
CA MET A 408 18.36 8.84 6.09
C MET A 408 19.17 10.13 6.11
N ARG A 409 20.09 10.33 5.17
CA ARG A 409 20.90 11.57 5.07
C ARG A 409 20.03 12.81 4.79
N ASN A 410 18.97 12.67 4.00
CA ASN A 410 18.00 13.74 3.75
C ASN A 410 16.98 13.92 4.89
N SER A 411 16.88 12.96 5.82
CA SER A 411 15.95 12.99 6.97
C SER A 411 16.52 13.63 8.23
N HIS A 412 17.76 14.11 8.21
CA HIS A 412 18.45 14.65 9.39
C HIS A 412 18.86 16.13 9.26
N PRO A 413 17.93 17.07 8.97
CA PRO A 413 18.15 18.45 9.34
C PRO A 413 18.13 18.60 10.88
N GLU A 414 18.73 19.65 11.42
CA GLU A 414 18.86 19.87 12.88
C GLU A 414 17.53 19.82 13.66
N TYR A 415 16.40 20.03 12.99
CA TYR A 415 15.06 20.06 13.60
C TYR A 415 14.30 18.72 13.59
N ALA A 416 14.82 17.68 12.91
CA ALA A 416 14.16 16.37 12.83
C ALA A 416 14.91 15.31 13.65
N MET A 417 14.19 14.56 14.49
CA MET A 417 14.80 13.52 15.33
C MET A 417 15.10 12.22 14.58
N GLY A 418 14.44 12.03 13.43
CA GLY A 418 14.45 10.79 12.67
C GLY A 418 13.09 10.51 12.07
N TYR A 419 12.66 9.25 12.15
CA TYR A 419 11.47 8.80 11.44
C TYR A 419 10.61 7.82 12.24
N LEU A 420 9.34 7.73 11.84
CA LEU A 420 8.49 6.59 12.06
C LEU A 420 8.09 5.97 10.72
N MET A 421 8.11 4.64 10.60
CA MET A 421 7.82 3.96 9.34
C MET A 421 6.73 2.91 9.46
N GLY A 422 5.88 2.80 8.44
CA GLY A 422 4.90 1.71 8.32
C GLY A 422 3.76 2.06 7.39
N GLU A 423 2.84 1.13 7.21
CA GLU A 423 1.80 1.14 6.18
C GLU A 423 0.41 1.09 6.80
N GLU A 424 -0.64 1.43 6.05
CA GLU A 424 -2.01 1.29 6.51
C GLU A 424 -2.56 -0.12 6.31
N SER A 425 -2.21 -0.73 5.17
CA SER A 425 -2.88 -1.95 4.73
C SER A 425 -2.33 -3.25 5.32
N THR A 426 -1.16 -3.22 5.96
CA THR A 426 -0.58 -4.43 6.52
C THR A 426 -1.15 -4.79 7.87
N ARG A 427 -1.52 -6.06 7.96
CA ARG A 427 -1.89 -6.74 9.18
C ARG A 427 -0.65 -7.48 9.65
N ALA A 428 0.01 -6.95 10.68
CA ALA A 428 1.07 -7.67 11.37
C ALA A 428 0.55 -9.03 11.88
N GLY A 429 1.44 -10.02 12.02
CA GLY A 429 1.08 -11.37 12.41
C GLY A 429 1.43 -12.40 11.36
N LEU A 430 0.52 -13.36 11.13
CA LEU A 430 0.72 -14.47 10.19
C LEU A 430 0.90 -14.01 8.75
N ASP A 431 1.88 -14.59 8.05
CA ASP A 431 2.11 -14.30 6.64
C ASP A 431 1.20 -15.15 5.72
N THR A 432 0.10 -14.55 5.29
CA THR A 432 -1.00 -15.17 4.53
C THR A 432 -1.18 -14.82 3.03
N PRO A 433 -0.41 -13.92 2.38
CA PRO A 433 -0.59 -13.60 0.96
C PRO A 433 -0.33 -14.76 -0.03
N HIS A 434 0.32 -15.84 0.38
CA HIS A 434 0.80 -16.92 -0.50
C HIS A 434 -0.32 -17.87 -0.99
N THR A 435 -0.22 -18.34 -2.23
CA THR A 435 -1.01 -19.47 -2.77
C THR A 435 -0.55 -20.80 -2.16
N GLU A 436 -1.24 -21.91 -2.42
CA GLU A 436 -0.77 -23.25 -2.01
C GLU A 436 0.63 -23.57 -2.54
N LYS A 437 0.92 -23.20 -3.79
CA LYS A 437 2.27 -23.34 -4.37
C LYS A 437 3.27 -22.43 -3.68
N GLY A 438 2.91 -21.17 -3.40
CA GLY A 438 3.77 -20.25 -2.67
C GLY A 438 4.11 -20.73 -1.27
N GLN A 439 3.15 -21.35 -0.58
CA GLN A 439 3.31 -21.93 0.75
C GLN A 439 4.33 -23.08 0.80
N MET A 440 4.59 -23.78 -0.31
CA MET A 440 5.63 -24.82 -0.37
C MET A 440 7.04 -24.26 -0.13
N HIS A 441 7.25 -22.96 -0.32
CA HIS A 441 8.53 -22.28 -0.11
C HIS A 441 8.58 -21.51 1.22
N GLN A 442 7.47 -21.46 1.96
CA GLN A 442 7.34 -20.68 3.18
C GLN A 442 8.01 -21.43 4.34
N THR A 443 9.17 -20.92 4.78
CA THR A 443 9.94 -21.45 5.93
C THR A 443 9.81 -20.56 7.17
N TRP A 444 8.83 -19.66 7.18
CA TRP A 444 8.57 -18.67 8.23
C TRP A 444 7.08 -18.66 8.57
N THR A 445 6.75 -18.14 9.75
CA THR A 445 5.37 -18.09 10.26
C THR A 445 4.81 -16.68 10.13
N TYR A 446 5.61 -15.67 10.48
CA TYR A 446 5.15 -14.30 10.61
C TYR A 446 5.66 -13.40 9.49
N GLU A 447 4.91 -12.33 9.18
CA GLU A 447 5.24 -11.37 8.11
C GLU A 447 6.62 -10.73 8.34
N HIS A 448 6.95 -10.38 9.58
CA HIS A 448 8.21 -9.73 9.91
C HIS A 448 9.44 -10.62 9.66
N GLU A 449 9.27 -11.94 9.73
CA GLU A 449 10.31 -12.92 9.43
C GLU A 449 10.60 -12.98 7.93
N ARG A 450 9.57 -12.78 7.08
CA ARG A 450 9.72 -12.66 5.63
C ARG A 450 10.50 -11.39 5.24
N HIS A 451 10.21 -10.30 5.94
CA HIS A 451 10.72 -8.96 5.65
C HIS A 451 11.92 -8.57 6.52
N TRP A 452 12.62 -9.55 7.11
CA TRP A 452 13.74 -9.33 8.03
C TRP A 452 14.76 -8.32 7.51
N PHE A 453 15.09 -8.37 6.20
CA PHE A 453 16.08 -7.49 5.61
C PHE A 453 15.60 -6.03 5.56
N ARG A 454 14.31 -5.78 5.26
CA ARG A 454 13.70 -4.44 5.33
C ARG A 454 13.88 -3.84 6.72
N PHE A 455 13.58 -4.60 7.77
CA PHE A 455 13.74 -4.13 9.16
C PHE A 455 15.19 -3.80 9.47
N LEU A 456 16.12 -4.73 9.20
CA LEU A 456 17.54 -4.49 9.45
C LEU A 456 18.03 -3.24 8.73
N LEU A 457 17.65 -3.08 7.47
CA LEU A 457 18.15 -2.04 6.59
C LEU A 457 17.73 -0.64 7.07
N TRP A 458 16.43 -0.42 7.33
CA TRP A 458 15.93 0.87 7.81
C TRP A 458 16.47 1.20 9.21
N GLY A 459 16.42 0.25 10.15
CA GLY A 459 16.90 0.51 11.51
C GLY A 459 18.41 0.74 11.61
N ARG A 460 19.22 -0.05 10.89
CA ARG A 460 20.68 0.03 10.95
C ARG A 460 21.22 1.23 10.19
N LEU A 461 20.66 1.57 9.03
CA LEU A 461 21.08 2.78 8.30
C LEU A 461 20.54 4.05 8.97
N GLY A 462 19.43 3.98 9.71
CA GLY A 462 19.02 5.05 10.61
C GLY A 462 19.95 5.25 11.80
N TYR A 463 20.64 4.19 12.24
CA TYR A 463 21.68 4.29 13.28
C TYR A 463 23.04 4.69 12.69
N ASP A 464 23.42 4.17 11.54
CA ASP A 464 24.70 4.43 10.88
C ASP A 464 24.55 4.30 9.34
N PRO A 465 24.34 5.42 8.63
CA PRO A 465 24.18 5.42 7.18
C PRO A 465 25.46 5.03 6.42
N ASP A 466 26.61 4.98 7.09
CA ASP A 466 27.88 4.61 6.47
C ASP A 466 28.18 3.10 6.58
N THR A 467 27.25 2.30 7.10
CA THR A 467 27.37 0.84 7.16
C THR A 467 27.64 0.27 5.75
N PRO A 468 28.76 -0.45 5.52
CA PRO A 468 29.17 -0.89 4.19
C PRO A 468 28.38 -2.11 3.69
N ASP A 469 28.25 -2.22 2.37
CA ASP A 469 27.54 -3.31 1.68
C ASP A 469 28.05 -4.72 2.02
N GLU A 470 29.35 -4.85 2.33
CA GLU A 470 29.96 -6.13 2.69
C GLU A 470 29.32 -6.73 3.96
N ARG A 471 28.79 -5.89 4.85
CA ARG A 471 28.04 -6.36 6.02
C ARG A 471 26.75 -7.07 5.61
N TRP A 472 25.99 -6.49 4.67
CA TRP A 472 24.77 -7.10 4.15
C TRP A 472 25.07 -8.40 3.41
N ARG A 473 26.12 -8.42 2.57
CA ARG A 473 26.58 -9.65 1.91
C ARG A 473 26.96 -10.73 2.92
N GLY A 474 27.65 -10.38 4.00
CA GLY A 474 27.94 -11.27 5.11
C GLY A 474 26.70 -11.92 5.72
N LEU A 475 25.65 -11.14 6.00
CA LEU A 475 24.36 -11.65 6.50
C LEU A 475 23.67 -12.58 5.51
N PHE A 476 23.68 -12.24 4.21
CA PHE A 476 23.12 -13.11 3.18
C PHE A 476 23.90 -14.42 3.01
N ARG A 477 25.24 -14.38 3.11
CA ARG A 477 26.08 -15.60 3.11
C ARG A 477 25.82 -16.44 4.35
N GLN A 478 25.63 -15.82 5.51
CA GLN A 478 25.28 -16.53 6.72
C GLN A 478 23.92 -17.23 6.60
N ARG A 479 22.91 -16.55 6.03
CA ARG A 479 21.55 -17.07 5.91
C ARG A 479 21.38 -18.09 4.78
N PHE A 480 22.03 -17.88 3.63
CA PHE A 480 21.81 -18.67 2.40
C PHE A 480 23.07 -19.40 1.90
N GLY A 481 24.15 -19.37 2.67
CA GLY A 481 25.41 -19.99 2.29
C GLY A 481 25.95 -19.44 0.96
N LYS A 482 26.29 -20.36 0.04
CA LYS A 482 26.88 -20.04 -1.27
C LYS A 482 25.95 -19.26 -2.20
N LEU A 483 24.64 -19.21 -1.91
CA LEU A 483 23.67 -18.46 -2.69
C LEU A 483 23.61 -16.98 -2.28
N GLY A 484 24.20 -16.61 -1.14
CA GLY A 484 24.02 -15.31 -0.50
C GLY A 484 24.33 -14.10 -1.40
N ASP A 485 25.44 -14.13 -2.14
CA ASP A 485 25.87 -12.98 -2.94
C ASP A 485 24.98 -12.74 -4.16
N ASP A 486 24.54 -13.81 -4.81
CA ASP A 486 23.61 -13.73 -5.95
C ASP A 486 22.21 -13.35 -5.46
N LEU A 487 21.75 -13.86 -4.31
CA LEU A 487 20.48 -13.45 -3.68
C LEU A 487 20.50 -11.97 -3.27
N TYR A 488 21.58 -11.49 -2.64
CA TYR A 488 21.74 -10.08 -2.29
C TYR A 488 21.70 -9.19 -3.54
N THR A 489 22.36 -9.62 -4.63
CA THR A 489 22.33 -8.90 -5.90
C THR A 489 20.91 -8.88 -6.49
N ALA A 490 20.22 -10.03 -6.53
CA ALA A 490 18.85 -10.09 -7.04
C ALA A 490 17.89 -9.20 -6.23
N TYR A 491 18.00 -9.26 -4.90
CA TYR A 491 17.16 -8.50 -3.95
C TYR A 491 17.36 -7.00 -4.10
N THR A 492 18.61 -6.53 -4.08
CA THR A 492 18.91 -5.09 -4.15
C THR A 492 18.55 -4.52 -5.51
N GLN A 493 18.83 -5.23 -6.61
CA GLN A 493 18.52 -4.76 -7.96
C GLN A 493 17.00 -4.76 -8.24
N SER A 494 16.25 -5.77 -7.79
CA SER A 494 14.79 -5.75 -7.93
C SER A 494 14.14 -4.62 -7.13
N SER A 495 14.73 -4.27 -5.97
CA SER A 495 14.23 -3.21 -5.09
C SER A 495 14.36 -1.80 -5.68
N VAL A 496 15.17 -1.59 -6.73
CA VAL A 496 15.27 -0.31 -7.44
C VAL A 496 13.99 0.03 -8.20
N VAL A 497 13.22 -0.97 -8.62
CA VAL A 497 12.07 -0.80 -9.52
C VAL A 497 11.00 0.11 -8.92
N ILE A 498 10.51 -0.19 -7.73
CA ILE A 498 9.37 0.51 -7.13
C ILE A 498 9.68 1.99 -6.79
N PRO A 499 10.81 2.32 -6.13
CA PRO A 499 11.19 3.71 -5.93
C PRO A 499 11.36 4.49 -7.23
N THR A 500 11.99 3.87 -8.23
CA THR A 500 12.25 4.55 -9.52
C THR A 500 10.95 4.88 -10.25
N ILE A 501 10.01 3.92 -10.34
CA ILE A 501 8.74 4.18 -11.03
C ILE A 501 7.84 5.14 -10.23
N THR A 502 7.82 5.05 -8.91
CA THR A 502 6.98 5.93 -8.08
C THR A 502 7.48 7.37 -8.06
N ARG A 503 8.79 7.60 -8.21
CA ARG A 503 9.35 8.96 -8.38
C ARG A 503 8.94 9.59 -9.71
N PHE A 504 8.83 8.77 -10.75
CA PHE A 504 8.51 9.22 -12.11
C PHE A 504 7.00 9.33 -12.35
N HIS A 505 6.21 8.42 -11.78
CA HIS A 505 4.76 8.37 -11.88
C HIS A 505 4.17 8.44 -10.47
N PHE A 506 3.95 9.65 -9.96
CA PHE A 506 3.57 9.89 -8.57
C PHE A 506 2.10 10.30 -8.42
N ASN A 507 1.47 9.88 -7.32
CA ASN A 507 0.25 10.46 -6.77
C ASN A 507 0.31 10.41 -5.24
N TYR A 508 -0.38 11.33 -4.55
CA TYR A 508 -0.09 11.64 -3.14
C TYR A 508 -0.54 10.60 -2.10
N MET A 509 -1.76 10.03 -2.20
CA MET A 509 -2.34 9.18 -1.13
C MET A 509 -2.26 7.67 -1.41
N ASN A 510 -2.58 6.89 -0.37
CA ASN A 510 -2.75 5.45 -0.50
C ASN A 510 -3.83 5.09 -1.52
N GLY A 511 -3.46 4.20 -2.44
CA GLY A 511 -4.36 3.75 -3.48
C GLY A 511 -4.53 4.71 -4.66
N ASP A 512 -3.88 5.87 -4.62
CA ASP A 512 -3.77 6.76 -5.79
C ASP A 512 -2.68 6.29 -6.76
N TRP A 513 -1.73 5.50 -6.27
CA TRP A 513 -0.74 4.82 -7.10
C TRP A 513 -0.37 3.48 -6.50
N GLN A 514 -0.48 2.42 -7.30
CA GLN A 514 -0.10 1.06 -6.94
C GLN A 514 0.79 0.46 -8.03
N PRO A 515 2.12 0.54 -7.88
CA PRO A 515 3.06 0.15 -8.92
C PRO A 515 3.04 -1.36 -9.22
N GLU A 516 2.60 -2.22 -8.30
CA GLU A 516 2.45 -3.66 -8.55
C GLU A 516 1.30 -4.01 -9.53
N TRP A 517 0.38 -3.07 -9.76
CA TRP A 517 -0.78 -3.26 -10.64
C TRP A 517 -0.93 -2.18 -11.72
N CYS A 518 -0.02 -1.20 -11.79
CA CYS A 518 -0.12 -0.06 -12.72
C CYS A 518 -1.51 0.62 -12.65
N SER A 519 -2.05 0.78 -11.44
CA SER A 519 -3.40 1.30 -11.20
C SER A 519 -3.44 2.24 -10.01
N GLY A 520 -4.49 3.03 -9.92
CA GLY A 520 -4.65 3.98 -8.83
C GLY A 520 -5.81 4.94 -9.06
N ALA A 521 -6.25 5.63 -8.02
CA ALA A 521 -7.16 6.76 -8.16
C ALA A 521 -6.41 8.03 -8.58
N TRP A 522 -7.06 8.91 -9.34
CA TRP A 522 -6.49 10.21 -9.67
C TRP A 522 -6.76 11.18 -8.52
N ASN A 523 -5.72 11.70 -7.89
CA ASN A 523 -5.84 12.64 -6.77
C ASN A 523 -4.98 13.88 -6.99
N THR A 524 -5.19 14.56 -8.11
CA THR A 524 -5.19 16.03 -8.02
C THR A 524 -6.60 16.39 -7.58
N GLY A 525 -6.77 17.01 -6.42
CA GLY A 525 -8.04 17.38 -5.81
C GLY A 525 -8.94 18.36 -6.59
N PHE A 526 -8.95 18.31 -7.93
CA PHE A 526 -9.61 19.31 -8.78
C PHE A 526 -10.58 18.77 -9.84
N GLY A 527 -10.93 17.46 -9.90
CA GLY A 527 -11.73 17.03 -11.06
C GLY A 527 -12.60 15.79 -11.02
N ARG A 528 -12.66 15.01 -9.93
CA ARG A 528 -13.53 13.81 -9.90
C ARG A 528 -14.31 13.72 -8.60
N GLY A 529 -15.64 13.81 -8.68
CA GLY A 529 -16.56 13.39 -7.62
C GLY A 529 -16.66 11.86 -7.47
N TYR A 530 -15.57 11.14 -7.75
CA TYR A 530 -15.49 9.68 -7.64
C TYR A 530 -14.78 9.30 -6.35
N ASN A 531 -15.39 8.39 -5.60
CA ASN A 531 -14.76 7.80 -4.42
C ASN A 531 -13.62 6.85 -4.85
N TYR A 532 -12.40 7.16 -4.43
CA TYR A 532 -11.17 6.36 -4.65
C TYR A 532 -11.29 4.91 -4.16
N ARG A 533 -12.32 4.59 -3.35
CA ARG A 533 -12.60 3.23 -2.86
C ARG A 533 -13.43 2.37 -3.81
N ASP A 534 -14.09 2.92 -4.82
CA ASP A 534 -15.08 2.19 -5.62
C ASP A 534 -14.60 1.73 -7.01
N ARG A 535 -13.58 2.36 -7.60
CA ARG A 535 -12.92 1.94 -8.86
C ARG A 535 -11.45 2.38 -8.85
N ARG A 536 -10.51 1.43 -8.97
CA ARG A 536 -9.09 1.73 -9.23
C ARG A 536 -8.84 1.58 -10.73
N PRO A 537 -8.89 2.65 -11.53
CA PRO A 537 -8.56 2.55 -12.96
C PRO A 537 -7.11 2.11 -13.14
N PHE A 538 -6.87 1.29 -14.15
CA PHE A 538 -5.53 1.08 -14.69
C PHE A 538 -5.03 2.40 -15.29
N HIS A 539 -3.77 2.74 -15.07
CA HIS A 539 -3.12 3.90 -15.68
C HIS A 539 -2.61 3.48 -17.06
N ASP A 540 -3.35 3.79 -18.11
CA ASP A 540 -2.98 3.49 -19.48
C ASP A 540 -1.86 4.41 -19.98
N VAL A 541 -1.42 4.19 -21.22
CA VAL A 541 -0.29 4.93 -21.81
C VAL A 541 -0.52 6.44 -21.82
N LEU A 542 -1.76 6.93 -21.96
CA LEU A 542 -2.05 8.35 -21.94
C LEU A 542 -2.02 8.91 -20.52
N GLU A 543 -2.57 8.19 -19.54
CA GLU A 543 -2.36 8.57 -18.13
C GLU A 543 -0.88 8.60 -17.76
N PHE A 544 -0.06 7.70 -18.32
CA PHE A 544 1.39 7.69 -18.12
C PHE A 544 2.11 8.88 -18.76
N VAL A 545 1.66 9.35 -19.94
CA VAL A 545 2.22 10.55 -20.59
C VAL A 545 2.02 11.79 -19.73
N PHE A 546 0.85 11.94 -19.12
CA PHE A 546 0.42 13.20 -18.50
C PHE A 546 0.48 13.21 -16.97
N ASN A 547 1.21 12.28 -16.35
CA ASN A 547 1.35 12.25 -14.90
C ASN A 547 2.58 13.02 -14.40
N HIS A 548 2.52 13.44 -13.13
CA HIS A 548 3.59 14.20 -12.47
C HIS A 548 4.69 13.31 -11.88
N THR A 549 5.90 13.89 -11.81
CA THR A 549 7.01 13.39 -10.99
C THR A 549 6.93 14.01 -9.58
N ILE A 550 7.52 13.34 -8.57
CA ILE A 550 7.56 13.88 -7.19
C ILE A 550 8.77 14.80 -6.94
N GLU A 551 9.74 14.87 -7.85
CA GLU A 551 10.99 15.61 -7.63
C GLU A 551 11.35 16.52 -8.79
N ASP A 552 11.74 17.75 -8.49
CA ASP A 552 12.29 18.76 -9.43
C ASP A 552 13.45 18.29 -10.31
N GLY A 553 14.12 17.21 -9.92
CA GLY A 553 15.26 16.62 -10.63
C GLY A 553 14.86 15.63 -11.72
N ILE A 554 13.57 15.38 -11.95
CA ILE A 554 13.08 14.39 -12.92
C ILE A 554 12.08 15.08 -13.84
N LEU A 555 12.42 15.16 -15.12
CA LEU A 555 11.54 15.72 -16.13
C LEU A 555 10.38 14.76 -16.41
N ASP A 556 9.17 15.30 -16.48
CA ASP A 556 8.04 14.56 -17.02
C ASP A 556 8.17 14.38 -18.56
N ILE A 557 7.28 13.59 -19.15
CA ILE A 557 7.32 13.30 -20.59
C ILE A 557 7.08 14.56 -21.43
N PRO A 558 6.01 15.36 -21.21
CA PRO A 558 5.77 16.61 -21.93
C PRO A 558 6.93 17.60 -21.85
N GLU A 559 7.54 17.81 -20.68
CA GLU A 559 8.68 18.71 -20.49
C GLU A 559 9.88 18.27 -21.32
N TYR A 560 10.25 16.99 -21.23
CA TYR A 560 11.37 16.44 -21.98
C TYR A 560 11.17 16.51 -23.49
N VAL A 561 9.97 16.19 -23.98
CA VAL A 561 9.62 16.31 -25.40
C VAL A 561 9.64 17.76 -25.83
N GLY A 562 9.08 18.68 -25.03
CA GLY A 562 9.09 20.11 -25.29
C GLY A 562 10.50 20.67 -25.46
N LEU A 563 11.43 20.32 -24.55
CA LEU A 563 12.84 20.70 -24.65
C LEU A 563 13.48 20.16 -25.94
N SER A 564 13.23 18.89 -26.26
CA SER A 564 13.76 18.24 -27.46
C SER A 564 13.32 18.94 -28.74
N LEU A 565 12.07 19.42 -28.82
CA LEU A 565 11.53 20.14 -29.99
C LEU A 565 12.10 21.54 -30.19
N ARG A 566 12.67 22.13 -29.13
CA ARG A 566 13.32 23.45 -29.18
C ARG A 566 14.84 23.35 -29.35
N ASP A 567 15.36 22.14 -29.56
CA ASP A 567 16.80 21.85 -29.53
C ASP A 567 17.48 22.32 -28.23
N GLU A 568 16.72 22.35 -27.13
CA GLU A 568 17.21 22.69 -25.79
C GLU A 568 17.66 21.43 -25.05
N LYS A 569 18.73 21.54 -24.27
CA LYS A 569 19.23 20.43 -23.46
C LYS A 569 18.48 20.37 -22.13
N PRO A 570 18.21 19.15 -21.60
CA PRO A 570 17.76 18.99 -20.22
C PRO A 570 18.67 19.75 -19.23
N PRO A 571 18.11 20.34 -18.16
CA PRO A 571 18.91 20.98 -17.11
C PRO A 571 19.99 20.04 -16.59
N ARG A 572 21.15 20.60 -16.25
CA ARG A 572 22.29 19.80 -15.78
C ARG A 572 21.89 18.98 -14.54
N GLY A 573 22.01 17.66 -14.64
CA GLY A 573 21.71 16.72 -13.54
C GLY A 573 20.25 16.28 -13.46
N ALA A 574 19.36 16.78 -14.33
CA ALA A 574 18.00 16.27 -14.43
C ALA A 574 17.96 14.88 -15.09
N LEU A 575 17.11 14.00 -14.59
CA LEU A 575 16.80 12.72 -15.21
C LEU A 575 15.70 12.91 -16.26
N THR A 576 15.93 12.41 -17.46
CA THR A 576 14.91 12.34 -18.51
C THR A 576 14.05 11.08 -18.38
N PRO A 577 12.86 11.01 -18.99
CA PRO A 577 12.10 9.76 -19.10
C PRO A 577 12.92 8.58 -19.65
N LEU A 578 13.84 8.83 -20.59
CA LEU A 578 14.69 7.79 -21.15
C LEU A 578 15.80 7.34 -20.18
N ASP A 579 16.29 8.23 -19.32
CA ASP A 579 17.22 7.86 -18.24
C ASP A 579 16.52 7.00 -17.20
N VAL A 580 15.29 7.35 -16.81
CA VAL A 580 14.46 6.56 -15.89
C VAL A 580 14.20 5.17 -16.47
N ALA A 581 13.79 5.08 -17.73
CA ALA A 581 13.59 3.79 -18.41
C ALA A 581 14.88 2.94 -18.44
N SER A 582 16.03 3.58 -18.67
CA SER A 582 17.33 2.90 -18.70
C SER A 582 17.77 2.43 -17.32
N GLN A 583 17.47 3.18 -16.26
CA GLN A 583 17.71 2.75 -14.87
C GLN A 583 16.88 1.51 -14.52
N LEU A 584 15.59 1.52 -14.85
CA LEU A 584 14.68 0.38 -14.66
C LEU A 584 15.17 -0.86 -15.42
N GLU A 585 15.50 -0.73 -16.70
CA GLU A 585 15.99 -1.83 -17.52
C GLU A 585 17.31 -2.41 -17.01
N LYS A 586 18.25 -1.56 -16.59
CA LYS A 586 19.54 -1.99 -16.03
C LYS A 586 19.33 -2.79 -14.74
N ALA A 587 18.51 -2.28 -13.83
CA ALA A 587 18.21 -2.94 -12.57
C ALA A 587 17.48 -4.27 -12.78
N SER A 588 16.46 -4.29 -13.64
CA SER A 588 15.73 -5.49 -14.04
C SER A 588 16.64 -6.56 -14.67
N SER A 589 17.53 -6.15 -15.57
CA SER A 589 18.48 -7.07 -16.23
C SER A 589 19.48 -7.66 -15.23
N ALA A 590 19.99 -6.85 -14.30
CA ALA A 590 20.90 -7.31 -13.26
C ALA A 590 20.23 -8.28 -12.28
N ALA A 591 18.98 -8.01 -11.88
CA ALA A 591 18.17 -8.89 -11.04
C ALA A 591 17.89 -10.23 -11.76
N ALA A 592 17.44 -10.19 -13.02
CA ALA A 592 17.16 -11.38 -13.81
C ALA A 592 18.42 -12.24 -14.01
N ALA A 593 19.57 -11.63 -14.33
CA ALA A 593 20.83 -12.35 -14.48
C ALA A 593 21.29 -13.00 -13.16
N ALA A 594 21.06 -12.35 -12.01
CA ALA A 594 21.35 -12.93 -10.70
C ALA A 594 20.45 -14.13 -10.40
N VAL A 595 19.15 -14.04 -10.70
CA VAL A 595 18.22 -15.18 -10.57
C VAL A 595 18.61 -16.33 -11.50
N GLU A 596 19.04 -16.05 -12.73
CA GLU A 596 19.51 -17.09 -13.65
C GLU A 596 20.74 -17.82 -13.10
N ARG A 597 21.70 -17.09 -12.52
CA ARG A 597 22.87 -17.69 -11.85
C ARG A 597 22.45 -18.56 -10.66
N LEU A 598 21.46 -18.13 -9.87
CA LEU A 598 20.92 -18.95 -8.78
C LEU A 598 20.35 -20.26 -9.31
N ARG A 599 19.50 -20.21 -10.33
CA ARG A 599 18.87 -21.40 -10.94
C ARG A 599 19.87 -22.34 -11.61
N LYS A 600 21.00 -21.82 -12.14
CA LYS A 600 22.09 -22.65 -12.69
C LYS A 600 22.85 -23.47 -11.63
N ARG A 601 22.76 -23.10 -10.35
CA ARG A 601 23.44 -23.83 -9.25
C ARG A 601 22.67 -25.07 -8.79
N GLY A 602 21.43 -25.26 -9.25
CA GLY A 602 20.59 -26.41 -8.93
C GLY A 602 19.17 -26.00 -8.52
N GLU A 603 18.40 -26.98 -8.02
CA GLU A 603 17.07 -26.74 -7.48
C GLU A 603 17.14 -25.87 -6.23
N LEU A 604 16.37 -24.78 -6.23
CA LEU A 604 16.24 -23.88 -5.08
C LEU A 604 15.08 -24.36 -4.20
N THR A 605 15.24 -24.25 -2.88
CA THR A 605 14.20 -24.62 -1.91
C THR A 605 14.01 -23.53 -0.84
N GLY A 606 12.91 -23.60 -0.10
CA GLY A 606 12.58 -22.68 0.99
C GLY A 606 12.59 -21.21 0.58
N GLU A 607 13.08 -20.34 1.48
CA GLU A 607 13.14 -18.88 1.24
C GLU A 607 13.94 -18.50 -0.01
N ALA A 608 15.02 -19.21 -0.35
CA ALA A 608 15.81 -18.91 -1.54
C ALA A 608 15.01 -19.11 -2.85
N ALA A 609 14.16 -20.13 -2.91
CA ALA A 609 13.27 -20.36 -4.06
C ALA A 609 12.21 -19.25 -4.17
N CYS A 610 11.58 -18.92 -3.04
CA CYS A 610 10.60 -17.83 -2.96
C CYS A 610 11.20 -16.49 -3.43
N CYS A 611 12.39 -16.14 -2.92
CA CYS A 611 13.11 -14.94 -3.34
C CYS A 611 13.43 -14.95 -4.84
N ALA A 612 13.91 -16.06 -5.39
CA ALA A 612 14.26 -16.13 -6.81
C ALA A 612 13.05 -15.91 -7.73
N ASP A 613 11.89 -16.51 -7.40
CA ASP A 613 10.67 -16.34 -8.18
C ASP A 613 10.11 -14.91 -8.05
N GLU A 614 10.12 -14.35 -6.84
CA GLU A 614 9.68 -12.98 -6.57
C GLU A 614 10.56 -11.94 -7.26
N PHE A 615 11.88 -12.11 -7.23
CA PHE A 615 12.83 -11.19 -7.88
C PHE A 615 12.81 -11.31 -9.40
N ALA A 616 12.47 -12.48 -9.95
CA ALA A 616 12.18 -12.59 -11.37
C ALA A 616 10.89 -11.85 -11.76
N ALA A 617 9.83 -11.94 -10.96
CA ALA A 617 8.58 -11.21 -11.19
C ALA A 617 8.80 -9.69 -11.14
N THR A 618 9.45 -9.18 -10.09
CA THR A 618 9.75 -7.75 -9.96
C THR A 618 10.71 -7.24 -11.04
N ALA A 619 11.68 -8.05 -11.48
CA ALA A 619 12.51 -7.73 -12.65
C ALA A 619 11.68 -7.58 -13.92
N ALA A 620 10.72 -8.50 -14.17
CA ALA A 620 9.80 -8.39 -15.30
C ALA A 620 8.91 -7.14 -15.20
N LEU A 621 8.45 -6.78 -13.99
CA LEU A 621 7.70 -5.55 -13.75
C LEU A 621 8.52 -4.29 -14.06
N GLY A 622 9.79 -4.24 -13.68
CA GLY A 622 10.68 -3.12 -14.03
C GLY A 622 10.94 -3.01 -15.53
N ALA A 623 11.08 -4.14 -16.23
CA ALA A 623 11.23 -4.16 -17.68
C ALA A 623 9.95 -3.70 -18.39
N TYR A 624 8.78 -4.06 -17.87
CA TYR A 624 7.49 -3.52 -18.32
C TYR A 624 7.45 -1.99 -18.22
N TYR A 625 7.80 -1.41 -17.06
CA TYR A 625 7.79 0.04 -16.90
C TYR A 625 8.83 0.73 -17.78
N ALA A 626 10.02 0.16 -17.95
CA ALA A 626 11.02 0.69 -18.87
C ALA A 626 10.48 0.78 -20.31
N ALA A 627 9.82 -0.29 -20.78
CA ALA A 627 9.21 -0.34 -22.10
C ALA A 627 8.01 0.63 -22.22
N LYS A 628 7.15 0.70 -21.19
CA LYS A 628 5.99 1.61 -21.15
C LYS A 628 6.40 3.08 -21.18
N ILE A 629 7.43 3.48 -20.43
CA ILE A 629 7.95 4.86 -20.44
C ILE A 629 8.48 5.25 -21.83
N ARG A 630 9.22 4.34 -22.49
CA ARG A 630 9.69 4.57 -23.87
C ARG A 630 8.52 4.70 -24.85
N GLY A 631 7.55 3.81 -24.75
CA GLY A 631 6.33 3.83 -25.55
C GLY A 631 5.55 5.14 -25.38
N ALA A 632 5.31 5.56 -24.14
CA ALA A 632 4.66 6.83 -23.82
C ALA A 632 5.45 8.05 -24.33
N THR A 633 6.77 8.02 -24.20
CA THR A 633 7.64 9.12 -24.67
C THR A 633 7.60 9.27 -26.19
N ASP A 634 7.71 8.17 -26.95
CA ASP A 634 7.61 8.24 -28.41
C ASP A 634 6.17 8.55 -28.88
N LEU A 635 5.15 8.12 -28.14
CA LEU A 635 3.76 8.51 -28.41
C LEU A 635 3.56 10.03 -28.26
N MET A 636 4.13 10.63 -27.21
CA MET A 636 4.09 12.09 -27.03
C MET A 636 4.87 12.82 -28.13
N ARG A 637 6.01 12.29 -28.58
CA ARG A 637 6.75 12.84 -29.72
C ARG A 637 5.94 12.76 -31.01
N PHE A 638 5.22 11.66 -31.23
CA PHE A 638 4.32 11.52 -32.35
C PHE A 638 3.21 12.57 -32.30
N PHE A 639 2.54 12.75 -31.16
CA PHE A 639 1.52 13.81 -31.02
C PHE A 639 2.07 15.20 -31.28
N ALA A 640 3.33 15.45 -30.96
CA ALA A 640 3.97 16.74 -31.15
C ALA A 640 4.44 17.03 -32.58
N THR A 641 4.75 16.00 -33.36
CA THR A 641 5.46 16.14 -34.64
C THR A 641 4.68 15.59 -35.83
N GLY A 642 3.75 14.65 -35.61
CA GLY A 642 3.09 13.87 -36.65
C GLY A 642 3.99 12.81 -37.31
N GLU A 643 5.23 12.61 -36.84
CA GLU A 643 6.18 11.68 -37.44
C GLU A 643 5.76 10.22 -37.22
N THR A 644 5.28 9.54 -38.26
CA THR A 644 4.71 8.18 -38.15
C THR A 644 5.70 7.13 -37.62
N TRP A 645 7.00 7.28 -37.86
CA TRP A 645 8.01 6.38 -37.30
C TRP A 645 8.09 6.43 -35.76
N ARG A 646 7.71 7.57 -35.14
CA ARG A 646 7.57 7.69 -33.68
C ARG A 646 6.38 6.89 -33.17
N GLN A 647 5.28 6.86 -33.92
CA GLN A 647 4.14 6.00 -33.63
C GLN A 647 4.55 4.53 -33.70
N ASP A 648 5.26 4.12 -34.75
CA ASP A 648 5.75 2.74 -34.92
C ASP A 648 6.69 2.34 -33.77
N ALA A 649 7.56 3.25 -33.34
CA ALA A 649 8.43 3.05 -32.17
C ALA A 649 7.62 2.92 -30.88
N ALA A 650 6.60 3.77 -30.67
CA ALA A 650 5.71 3.69 -29.52
C ALA A 650 4.99 2.33 -29.46
N VAL A 651 4.40 1.88 -30.58
CA VAL A 651 3.75 0.57 -30.71
C VAL A 651 4.73 -0.57 -30.40
N THR A 652 5.95 -0.51 -30.94
CA THR A 652 6.99 -1.52 -30.70
C THR A 652 7.34 -1.62 -29.21
N HIS A 653 7.54 -0.48 -28.54
CA HIS A 653 7.84 -0.44 -27.12
C HIS A 653 6.68 -0.94 -26.26
N LEU A 654 5.43 -0.59 -26.59
CA LEU A 654 4.26 -1.05 -25.84
C LEU A 654 4.00 -2.56 -26.05
N GLN A 655 4.31 -3.11 -27.24
CA GLN A 655 4.28 -4.56 -27.46
C GLN A 655 5.33 -5.29 -26.61
N ALA A 656 6.53 -4.71 -26.44
CA ALA A 656 7.52 -5.23 -25.50
C ALA A 656 7.01 -5.16 -24.05
N ALA A 657 6.34 -4.06 -23.67
CA ALA A 657 5.72 -3.91 -22.36
C ALA A 657 4.70 -5.04 -22.09
N VAL A 658 3.82 -5.35 -23.05
CA VAL A 658 2.89 -6.50 -22.97
C VAL A 658 3.64 -7.80 -22.70
N GLY A 659 4.74 -8.06 -23.41
CA GLY A 659 5.58 -9.25 -23.20
C GLY A 659 6.12 -9.36 -21.78
N HIS A 660 6.64 -8.25 -21.25
CA HIS A 660 7.15 -8.18 -19.87
C HIS A 660 6.03 -8.33 -18.82
N TRP A 661 4.85 -7.74 -19.06
CA TRP A 661 3.70 -7.90 -18.16
C TRP A 661 3.20 -9.35 -18.13
N ARG A 662 3.13 -10.03 -19.28
CA ARG A 662 2.78 -11.47 -19.33
C ARG A 662 3.77 -12.31 -18.53
N LEU A 663 5.06 -12.02 -18.64
CA LEU A 663 6.08 -12.69 -17.82
C LEU A 663 5.88 -12.42 -16.33
N PHE A 664 5.61 -11.16 -15.95
CA PHE A 664 5.29 -10.78 -14.58
C PHE A 664 4.09 -11.56 -14.02
N VAL A 665 3.00 -11.69 -14.79
CA VAL A 665 1.81 -12.46 -14.43
C VAL A 665 2.14 -13.94 -14.22
N VAL A 666 2.84 -14.56 -15.18
CA VAL A 666 3.23 -15.99 -15.11
C VAL A 666 4.11 -16.30 -13.89
N LEU A 667 4.95 -15.35 -13.47
CA LEU A 667 5.82 -15.52 -12.31
C LEU A 667 5.14 -15.21 -10.97
N SER A 668 4.26 -14.21 -10.90
CA SER A 668 3.69 -13.73 -9.64
C SER A 668 2.38 -14.42 -9.24
N VAL A 669 1.48 -14.71 -10.19
CA VAL A 669 0.15 -15.30 -9.91
C VAL A 669 0.24 -16.67 -9.25
N PRO A 670 1.12 -17.59 -9.68
CA PRO A 670 1.25 -18.88 -9.01
C PRO A 670 1.75 -18.76 -7.57
N HIS A 671 2.32 -17.61 -7.15
CA HIS A 671 2.94 -17.43 -5.84
C HIS A 671 2.08 -16.61 -4.87
N TYR A 672 1.39 -15.57 -5.34
CA TYR A 672 0.60 -14.64 -4.51
C TYR A 672 -0.87 -14.60 -4.90
N ARG A 673 -1.77 -14.75 -3.91
CA ARG A 673 -3.23 -14.71 -4.14
C ARG A 673 -3.70 -13.39 -4.75
N ARG A 674 -3.13 -12.27 -4.30
CA ARG A 674 -3.47 -10.91 -4.76
C ARG A 674 -2.82 -10.53 -6.10
N ALA A 675 -1.86 -11.32 -6.61
CA ALA A 675 -1.28 -11.08 -7.94
C ALA A 675 -2.28 -11.34 -9.08
N THR A 676 -3.40 -12.03 -8.81
CA THR A 676 -4.53 -12.18 -9.76
C THR A 676 -5.10 -10.84 -10.25
N SER A 677 -4.90 -9.74 -9.52
CA SER A 677 -5.23 -8.40 -10.03
C SER A 677 -4.36 -7.99 -11.21
N ALA A 678 -3.09 -8.40 -11.28
CA ALA A 678 -2.22 -8.11 -12.42
C ALA A 678 -2.63 -8.91 -13.67
N GLU A 679 -3.10 -10.16 -13.48
CA GLU A 679 -3.70 -10.97 -14.56
C GLU A 679 -4.94 -10.27 -15.13
N ARG A 680 -5.81 -9.75 -14.26
CA ARG A 680 -6.98 -8.96 -14.67
C ARG A 680 -6.60 -7.69 -15.41
N SER A 681 -5.44 -7.09 -15.16
CA SER A 681 -5.00 -5.88 -15.88
C SER A 681 -4.28 -6.16 -17.21
N LEU A 682 -4.05 -7.42 -17.60
CA LEU A 682 -3.33 -7.73 -18.84
C LEU A 682 -3.99 -7.12 -20.08
N HIS A 683 -5.33 -7.14 -20.15
CA HIS A 683 -6.06 -6.51 -21.25
C HIS A 683 -5.81 -5.00 -21.33
N ALA A 684 -5.69 -4.32 -20.17
CA ALA A 684 -5.50 -2.89 -20.12
C ALA A 684 -4.07 -2.51 -20.57
N VAL A 685 -3.10 -3.39 -20.29
CA VAL A 685 -1.75 -3.29 -20.84
C VAL A 685 -1.75 -3.51 -22.35
N GLU A 686 -2.53 -4.46 -22.87
CA GLU A 686 -2.67 -4.68 -24.31
C GLU A 686 -3.36 -3.51 -25.01
N ARG A 687 -4.31 -2.85 -24.32
CA ARG A 687 -5.00 -1.65 -24.79
C ARG A 687 -4.04 -0.47 -25.04
N ASP A 688 -2.94 -0.36 -24.30
CA ASP A 688 -1.93 0.67 -24.54
C ASP A 688 -1.40 0.63 -25.99
N VAL A 689 -1.21 -0.59 -26.54
CA VAL A 689 -0.79 -0.79 -27.93
C VAL A 689 -1.85 -0.26 -28.90
N LEU A 690 -3.12 -0.59 -28.64
CA LEU A 690 -4.24 -0.14 -29.47
C LEU A 690 -4.40 1.38 -29.45
N ILE A 691 -4.19 2.02 -28.29
CA ILE A 691 -4.19 3.48 -28.16
C ILE A 691 -3.11 4.09 -29.04
N ALA A 692 -1.89 3.53 -29.02
CA ALA A 692 -0.80 4.02 -29.87
C ALA A 692 -1.04 3.74 -31.37
N GLU A 693 -1.61 2.60 -31.74
CA GLU A 693 -1.97 2.27 -33.14
C GLU A 693 -3.08 3.22 -33.65
N ALA A 694 -4.07 3.56 -32.82
CA ALA A 694 -5.18 4.43 -33.19
C ALA A 694 -4.85 5.93 -33.18
N ALA A 695 -3.73 6.32 -32.56
CA ALA A 695 -3.29 7.71 -32.42
C ALA A 695 -3.17 8.50 -33.74
N GLN A 696 -3.15 7.83 -34.89
CA GLN A 696 -3.00 8.41 -36.23
C GLN A 696 -3.95 9.58 -36.54
N ALA A 697 -5.13 9.64 -35.91
CA ALA A 697 -6.13 10.70 -36.11
C ALA A 697 -5.98 11.92 -35.15
N ALA A 698 -5.09 11.88 -34.16
CA ALA A 698 -4.98 12.85 -33.07
C ALA A 698 -3.89 13.96 -33.17
N PRO A 699 -2.88 13.95 -34.07
CA PRO A 699 -1.80 14.94 -34.03
C PRO A 699 -2.26 16.40 -34.12
N GLU A 700 -3.25 16.69 -34.98
CA GLU A 700 -3.73 18.05 -35.21
C GLU A 700 -4.41 18.66 -33.97
N ALA A 701 -5.15 17.86 -33.21
CA ALA A 701 -5.84 18.31 -31.98
C ALA A 701 -4.84 18.64 -30.85
N VAL A 702 -3.78 17.83 -30.71
CA VAL A 702 -2.74 18.07 -29.70
C VAL A 702 -1.91 19.30 -30.07
N ALA A 703 -1.54 19.46 -31.35
CA ALA A 703 -0.84 20.66 -31.83
C ALA A 703 -1.67 21.94 -31.63
N ALA A 704 -2.97 21.91 -31.96
CA ALA A 704 -3.86 23.07 -31.83
C ALA A 704 -4.13 23.48 -30.36
N SER A 705 -3.97 22.57 -29.41
CA SER A 705 -4.24 22.84 -28.00
C SER A 705 -3.26 23.82 -27.34
N GLY A 706 -2.07 24.02 -27.90
CA GLY A 706 -1.00 24.83 -27.30
C GLY A 706 -0.36 24.19 -26.05
N VAL A 707 -0.62 22.91 -25.79
CA VAL A 707 -0.14 22.19 -24.60
C VAL A 707 1.37 22.10 -24.56
N LEU A 708 2.00 21.81 -25.70
CA LEU A 708 3.46 21.77 -25.83
C LEU A 708 4.10 23.14 -25.57
N GLN A 709 3.44 24.23 -25.99
CA GLN A 709 3.90 25.59 -25.71
C GLN A 709 3.75 25.97 -24.24
N ARG A 710 2.71 25.49 -23.55
CA ARG A 710 2.51 25.78 -22.12
C ARG A 710 3.33 24.89 -21.19
N ALA A 711 3.49 23.61 -21.51
CA ALA A 711 4.42 22.69 -20.82
C ALA A 711 5.87 23.19 -20.93
N ALA A 712 6.23 23.81 -22.06
CA ALA A 712 7.52 24.47 -22.25
C ALA A 712 7.76 25.72 -21.39
N GLN A 713 6.69 26.39 -20.93
CA GLN A 713 6.76 27.70 -20.28
C GLN A 713 6.63 27.65 -18.75
N ARG A 714 6.25 26.51 -18.16
CA ARG A 714 6.10 26.34 -16.71
C ARG A 714 6.62 24.98 -16.27
N ARG A 715 7.41 24.98 -15.19
CA ARG A 715 7.98 23.78 -14.54
C ARG A 715 6.93 22.91 -13.83
N HIS A 716 5.74 23.45 -13.59
CA HIS A 716 4.60 22.76 -12.96
C HIS A 716 3.34 23.11 -13.75
N PHE A 717 3.13 22.40 -14.86
CA PHE A 717 1.96 22.60 -15.72
C PHE A 717 0.69 22.04 -15.05
N ASP A 718 -0.42 22.78 -15.10
CA ASP A 718 -1.71 22.33 -14.59
C ASP A 718 -2.40 21.40 -15.62
N PHE A 719 -2.23 20.10 -15.42
CA PHE A 719 -2.83 19.06 -16.27
C PHE A 719 -4.35 18.94 -16.11
N SER A 720 -5.00 19.60 -15.15
CA SER A 720 -6.46 19.59 -15.03
C SER A 720 -7.13 20.19 -16.28
N SER A 721 -6.45 21.14 -16.94
CA SER A 721 -6.85 21.73 -18.22
C SER A 721 -6.72 20.78 -19.42
N LEU A 722 -5.93 19.70 -19.28
CA LEU A 722 -5.70 18.68 -20.29
C LEU A 722 -6.64 17.49 -20.17
N VAL A 723 -7.21 17.26 -19.00
CA VAL A 723 -8.14 16.15 -18.74
C VAL A 723 -9.31 16.13 -19.74
N PRO A 724 -9.93 17.26 -20.14
CA PRO A 724 -10.95 17.26 -21.19
C PRO A 724 -10.39 16.88 -22.57
N LEU A 725 -9.19 17.36 -22.94
CA LEU A 725 -8.58 17.06 -24.24
C LEU A 725 -8.14 15.60 -24.36
N VAL A 726 -7.51 15.04 -23.32
CA VAL A 726 -7.17 13.62 -23.22
C VAL A 726 -8.44 12.79 -23.22
N ARG A 727 -9.51 13.24 -22.56
CA ARG A 727 -10.82 12.59 -22.57
C ARG A 727 -11.50 12.63 -23.93
N ASP A 728 -11.44 13.74 -24.66
CA ASP A 728 -12.02 13.88 -26.00
C ASP A 728 -11.23 13.06 -27.02
N THR A 729 -9.89 13.05 -26.88
CA THR A 729 -8.99 12.19 -27.66
C THR A 729 -9.25 10.73 -27.35
N LEU A 730 -9.34 10.33 -26.08
CA LEU A 730 -9.73 8.97 -25.65
C LEU A 730 -11.14 8.60 -26.09
N ALA A 731 -12.11 9.52 -26.08
CA ALA A 731 -13.48 9.27 -26.55
C ALA A 731 -13.54 9.08 -28.07
N ALA A 732 -12.70 9.80 -28.81
CA ALA A 732 -12.47 9.59 -30.24
C ALA A 732 -11.74 8.27 -30.51
N LEU A 733 -10.77 7.91 -29.67
CA LEU A 733 -9.95 6.69 -29.70
C LEU A 733 -10.53 5.52 -28.89
N SER A 734 -11.79 5.60 -28.44
CA SER A 734 -12.48 4.52 -27.72
C SER A 734 -12.80 3.42 -28.74
N VAL A 735 -11.78 2.61 -29.00
CA VAL A 735 -11.63 1.80 -30.21
C VAL A 735 -12.31 0.43 -30.18
N PRO A 736 -12.63 -0.25 -29.08
CA PRO A 736 -13.02 -1.65 -29.26
C PRO A 736 -14.49 -1.85 -29.70
N LEU A 737 -15.46 -1.12 -29.14
CA LEU A 737 -16.85 -1.18 -29.63
C LEU A 737 -17.04 -0.56 -31.02
N LYS A 738 -16.30 0.52 -31.35
CA LYS A 738 -16.39 1.24 -32.63
C LYS A 738 -15.75 0.50 -33.81
N GLN A 739 -15.15 -0.67 -33.61
CA GLN A 739 -14.52 -1.49 -34.65
C GLN A 739 -15.06 -2.94 -34.66
N LEU A 740 -16.38 -3.11 -34.46
CA LEU A 740 -17.03 -4.43 -34.48
C LEU A 740 -16.81 -5.23 -35.77
N ASP A 741 -16.56 -4.55 -36.89
CA ASP A 741 -16.21 -5.13 -38.20
C ASP A 741 -14.91 -5.93 -38.21
N ARG A 742 -14.05 -5.70 -37.20
CA ARG A 742 -12.77 -6.40 -37.05
C ARG A 742 -12.83 -7.53 -36.02
N VAL A 743 -13.99 -7.74 -35.38
CA VAL A 743 -14.18 -8.79 -34.38
C VAL A 743 -14.62 -10.09 -35.05
N ASP A 744 -13.88 -11.18 -34.84
CA ASP A 744 -14.39 -12.53 -35.16
C ASP A 744 -15.46 -12.94 -34.14
N LEU A 745 -16.72 -12.72 -34.50
CA LEU A 745 -17.91 -13.15 -33.75
C LEU A 745 -18.47 -14.49 -34.26
N SER A 746 -17.66 -15.30 -34.94
CA SER A 746 -18.13 -16.60 -35.44
C SER A 746 -18.32 -17.62 -34.31
N PRO A 747 -19.08 -18.70 -34.55
CA PRO A 747 -19.19 -19.82 -33.60
C PRO A 747 -17.85 -20.50 -33.24
N ALA A 748 -16.77 -20.21 -33.99
CA ALA A 748 -15.41 -20.69 -33.74
C ALA A 748 -14.68 -19.92 -32.62
N THR A 749 -15.18 -18.74 -32.24
CA THR A 749 -14.57 -17.86 -31.22
C THR A 749 -15.55 -17.41 -30.15
N CYS A 750 -16.86 -17.40 -30.43
CA CYS A 750 -17.90 -16.94 -29.53
C CYS A 750 -19.03 -17.96 -29.41
N ASP A 751 -19.47 -18.26 -28.18
CA ASP A 751 -20.67 -19.07 -27.93
C ASP A 751 -21.88 -18.19 -27.61
N VAL A 752 -21.70 -17.20 -26.72
CA VAL A 752 -22.76 -16.25 -26.41
C VAL A 752 -22.20 -14.84 -26.25
N MET A 753 -22.92 -13.89 -26.83
CA MET A 753 -22.72 -12.46 -26.70
C MET A 753 -23.67 -11.90 -25.63
N ILE A 754 -23.19 -10.96 -24.81
CA ILE A 754 -23.96 -10.40 -23.69
C ILE A 754 -23.99 -8.87 -23.79
N LEU A 755 -25.18 -8.30 -23.64
CA LEU A 755 -25.40 -6.87 -23.42
C LEU A 755 -26.03 -6.68 -22.03
N GLY A 756 -25.33 -5.99 -21.13
CA GLY A 756 -25.82 -5.69 -19.78
C GLY A 756 -26.69 -4.43 -19.73
N ARG A 757 -27.36 -4.19 -18.60
CA ARG A 757 -28.18 -3.01 -18.33
C ARG A 757 -27.46 -1.70 -18.71
N GLU A 758 -28.09 -0.85 -19.52
CA GLU A 758 -27.49 0.43 -19.95
C GLU A 758 -26.30 0.25 -20.90
N ALA A 759 -26.39 -0.69 -21.85
CA ALA A 759 -25.42 -0.91 -22.91
C ALA A 759 -25.40 0.23 -23.97
N TRP A 760 -25.18 1.46 -23.53
CA TRP A 760 -25.29 2.68 -24.35
C TRP A 760 -24.12 2.88 -25.29
N GLY A 761 -22.96 2.30 -24.97
CA GLY A 761 -21.82 2.28 -25.89
C GLY A 761 -22.17 1.47 -27.13
N PHE A 762 -22.80 0.31 -26.94
CA PHE A 762 -23.31 -0.51 -28.03
C PHE A 762 -24.49 0.16 -28.77
N ASP A 763 -25.42 0.77 -28.05
CA ASP A 763 -26.59 1.38 -28.69
C ASP A 763 -26.25 2.62 -29.53
N ALA A 764 -25.19 3.33 -29.19
CA ALA A 764 -24.71 4.46 -29.98
C ALA A 764 -23.99 4.06 -31.29
N LEU A 765 -23.81 2.76 -31.55
CA LEU A 765 -23.08 2.28 -32.74
C LEU A 765 -23.86 2.47 -34.05
N PRO A 766 -23.16 2.65 -35.18
CA PRO A 766 -23.78 2.66 -36.50
C PRO A 766 -24.56 1.37 -36.80
N ALA A 767 -25.63 1.48 -37.60
CA ALA A 767 -26.49 0.35 -37.97
C ALA A 767 -25.72 -0.82 -38.61
N GLU A 768 -24.67 -0.54 -39.37
CA GLU A 768 -23.80 -1.55 -39.98
C GLU A 768 -23.11 -2.44 -38.94
N GLN A 769 -22.71 -1.89 -37.80
CA GLN A 769 -22.04 -2.65 -36.74
C GLN A 769 -23.03 -3.49 -35.92
N LYS A 770 -24.21 -2.93 -35.63
CA LYS A 770 -25.31 -3.69 -35.01
C LYS A 770 -25.74 -4.87 -35.89
N ARG A 771 -25.67 -4.71 -37.23
CA ARG A 771 -25.94 -5.79 -38.20
C ARG A 771 -24.96 -6.96 -38.08
N LEU A 772 -23.68 -6.72 -37.79
CA LEU A 772 -22.70 -7.81 -37.60
C LEU A 772 -23.06 -8.72 -36.43
N VAL A 773 -23.59 -8.15 -35.35
CA VAL A 773 -24.09 -8.91 -34.20
C VAL A 773 -25.29 -9.76 -34.60
N ALA A 774 -26.24 -9.20 -35.36
CA ALA A 774 -27.38 -9.96 -35.87
C ALA A 774 -26.95 -11.11 -36.81
N GLU A 775 -25.97 -10.87 -37.67
CA GLU A 775 -25.40 -11.90 -38.57
C GLU A 775 -24.67 -13.00 -37.80
N ALA A 776 -23.91 -12.68 -36.75
CA ALA A 776 -23.30 -13.65 -35.86
C ALA A 776 -24.34 -14.54 -35.18
N VAL A 777 -25.48 -13.96 -34.75
CA VAL A 777 -26.61 -14.75 -34.22
C VAL A 777 -27.15 -15.70 -35.28
N ALA A 778 -27.39 -15.21 -36.50
CA ALA A 778 -27.89 -16.04 -37.59
C ALA A 778 -26.95 -17.23 -37.92
N GLN A 779 -25.63 -17.07 -37.69
CA GLN A 779 -24.61 -18.09 -37.91
C GLN A 779 -24.48 -19.13 -36.78
N GLY A 780 -25.05 -18.88 -35.59
CA GLY A 780 -25.09 -19.86 -34.50
C GLY A 780 -24.62 -19.39 -33.13
N VAL A 781 -24.33 -18.10 -32.96
CA VAL A 781 -24.01 -17.50 -31.66
C VAL A 781 -25.31 -17.09 -30.95
N SER A 782 -25.37 -17.20 -29.63
CA SER A 782 -26.53 -16.71 -28.87
C SER A 782 -26.30 -15.27 -28.39
N LEU A 783 -27.32 -14.41 -28.43
CA LEU A 783 -27.30 -13.06 -27.85
C LEU A 783 -28.18 -13.01 -26.61
N VAL A 784 -27.62 -12.55 -25.48
CA VAL A 784 -28.33 -12.37 -24.22
C VAL A 784 -28.36 -10.89 -23.86
N LEU A 785 -29.57 -10.33 -23.73
CA LEU A 785 -29.79 -8.96 -23.31
C LEU A 785 -30.36 -8.94 -21.90
N PHE A 786 -29.61 -8.37 -20.96
CA PHE A 786 -30.04 -8.20 -19.58
C PHE A 786 -30.53 -6.78 -19.33
N PHE A 787 -31.76 -6.66 -18.83
CA PHE A 787 -32.34 -5.50 -18.17
C PHE A 787 -32.10 -4.16 -18.89
N GLN A 788 -32.48 -4.07 -20.18
CA GLN A 788 -32.30 -2.88 -21.01
C GLN A 788 -33.41 -1.85 -20.82
N ASN A 789 -33.04 -0.57 -20.78
CA ASN A 789 -34.00 0.53 -20.72
C ASN A 789 -34.56 0.85 -22.12
N PHE A 790 -35.72 0.26 -22.45
CA PHE A 790 -36.38 0.33 -23.76
C PHE A 790 -36.73 1.75 -24.25
N PRO A 791 -37.07 2.72 -23.38
CA PRO A 791 -37.20 4.12 -23.80
C PRO A 791 -35.92 4.73 -24.39
N LYS A 792 -34.75 4.14 -24.12
CA LYS A 792 -33.44 4.65 -24.56
C LYS A 792 -32.63 3.68 -25.40
N PHE A 793 -32.98 2.40 -25.45
CA PHE A 793 -32.29 1.36 -26.20
C PHE A 793 -33.04 1.06 -27.50
N ASP A 794 -32.42 1.33 -28.65
CA ASP A 794 -33.00 1.03 -29.94
C ASP A 794 -32.99 -0.49 -30.22
N THR A 795 -34.17 -1.09 -30.35
CA THR A 795 -34.35 -2.51 -30.69
C THR A 795 -34.64 -2.75 -32.17
N SER A 796 -34.70 -1.70 -33.00
CA SER A 796 -35.13 -1.81 -34.41
C SER A 796 -34.19 -2.65 -35.28
N TRP A 797 -32.94 -2.82 -34.85
CA TRP A 797 -31.95 -3.69 -35.50
C TRP A 797 -32.13 -5.18 -35.17
N LEU A 798 -32.94 -5.53 -34.17
CA LEU A 798 -33.27 -6.90 -33.80
C LEU A 798 -34.52 -7.41 -34.55
N PRO A 799 -34.60 -8.71 -34.89
CA PRO A 799 -35.76 -9.27 -35.55
C PRO A 799 -36.99 -9.31 -34.62
N GLY A 800 -38.17 -8.96 -35.15
CA GLY A 800 -39.45 -9.28 -34.51
C GLY A 800 -40.22 -8.16 -33.82
N ASN A 801 -39.84 -6.89 -34.05
CA ASN A 801 -40.51 -5.69 -33.51
C ASN A 801 -40.84 -5.80 -32.02
N ILE A 802 -39.81 -5.72 -31.19
CA ILE A 802 -39.90 -5.87 -29.73
C ILE A 802 -39.93 -4.50 -29.07
N GLY A 803 -40.89 -4.29 -28.17
CA GLY A 803 -40.99 -3.07 -27.35
C GLY A 803 -41.11 -3.37 -25.86
N GLY A 804 -40.90 -2.34 -25.04
CA GLY A 804 -41.05 -2.40 -23.58
C GLY A 804 -42.12 -1.46 -23.05
N ALA A 805 -42.64 -1.75 -21.86
CA ALA A 805 -43.42 -0.83 -21.03
C ALA A 805 -43.24 -1.16 -19.54
N GLU A 806 -43.67 -0.24 -18.68
CA GLU A 806 -43.66 -0.47 -17.24
C GLU A 806 -44.61 -1.61 -16.83
N SER A 807 -44.14 -2.52 -15.98
CA SER A 807 -44.94 -3.61 -15.42
C SER A 807 -44.61 -3.85 -13.96
N ASP A 808 -45.61 -4.26 -13.18
CA ASP A 808 -45.43 -4.61 -11.78
C ASP A 808 -44.65 -5.94 -11.64
N ALA A 809 -43.44 -5.85 -11.08
CA ALA A 809 -42.54 -6.96 -10.80
C ALA A 809 -43.19 -8.06 -9.93
N ASN A 810 -44.18 -7.69 -9.12
CA ASN A 810 -44.82 -8.58 -8.15
C ASN A 810 -45.90 -9.48 -8.76
N GLN A 811 -46.23 -9.28 -10.03
CA GLN A 811 -47.28 -10.05 -10.73
C GLN A 811 -46.72 -11.16 -11.63
N PHE A 812 -45.39 -11.26 -11.77
CA PHE A 812 -44.77 -12.26 -12.65
C PHE A 812 -44.88 -13.69 -12.10
N ARG A 813 -45.21 -14.62 -12.99
CA ARG A 813 -45.17 -16.07 -12.75
C ARG A 813 -44.50 -16.78 -13.92
N TRP A 814 -43.97 -17.98 -13.70
CA TRP A 814 -43.49 -18.81 -14.80
C TRP A 814 -44.65 -19.29 -15.66
N ALA A 815 -44.57 -19.09 -16.98
CA ALA A 815 -45.58 -19.52 -17.94
C ALA A 815 -45.53 -21.04 -18.20
N ALA A 816 -44.33 -21.62 -18.13
CA ALA A 816 -44.09 -23.06 -18.29
C ALA A 816 -42.77 -23.47 -17.63
N GLU A 817 -42.62 -24.77 -17.33
CA GLU A 817 -41.34 -25.33 -16.90
C GLU A 817 -40.32 -25.28 -18.05
N HIS A 818 -39.13 -24.73 -17.77
CA HIS A 818 -38.08 -24.56 -18.77
C HIS A 818 -36.69 -24.69 -18.12
N PRO A 819 -35.65 -25.19 -18.82
CA PRO A 819 -34.29 -25.26 -18.28
C PRO A 819 -33.75 -23.92 -17.76
N MET A 820 -34.14 -22.80 -18.38
CA MET A 820 -33.75 -21.46 -17.91
C MET A 820 -34.36 -21.09 -16.55
N THR A 821 -35.55 -21.60 -16.22
CA THR A 821 -36.27 -21.27 -14.97
C THR A 821 -36.16 -22.38 -13.91
N ALA A 822 -35.48 -23.49 -14.23
CA ALA A 822 -35.37 -24.64 -13.35
C ALA A 822 -34.74 -24.30 -11.99
N LYS A 823 -35.39 -24.73 -10.90
CA LYS A 823 -34.98 -24.53 -9.50
C LYS A 823 -34.86 -23.05 -9.08
N VAL A 824 -35.57 -22.15 -9.77
CA VAL A 824 -35.66 -20.74 -9.40
C VAL A 824 -37.09 -20.45 -8.96
N ASP A 825 -37.26 -20.03 -7.71
CA ASP A 825 -38.54 -19.54 -7.20
C ASP A 825 -38.79 -18.12 -7.73
N PRO A 826 -39.87 -17.87 -8.50
CA PRO A 826 -40.15 -16.54 -9.03
C PRO A 826 -40.46 -15.53 -7.92
N ALA A 827 -40.99 -15.97 -6.77
CA ALA A 827 -41.26 -15.10 -5.62
C ALA A 827 -39.96 -14.59 -4.96
N ALA A 828 -38.87 -15.36 -5.02
CA ALA A 828 -37.56 -14.95 -4.53
C ALA A 828 -36.90 -13.85 -5.40
N LEU A 829 -37.42 -13.63 -6.61
CA LEU A 829 -36.99 -12.58 -7.53
C LEU A 829 -37.87 -11.32 -7.45
N ALA A 830 -38.95 -11.33 -6.67
CA ALA A 830 -39.87 -10.20 -6.51
C ALA A 830 -39.23 -9.04 -5.72
N ALA A 831 -39.43 -7.80 -6.18
CA ALA A 831 -38.89 -6.57 -5.58
C ALA A 831 -40.00 -5.58 -5.20
N ASN A 832 -39.74 -4.75 -4.18
CA ASN A 832 -40.53 -3.56 -3.88
C ASN A 832 -40.23 -2.44 -4.89
N ALA A 833 -40.66 -2.58 -6.15
CA ALA A 833 -40.92 -1.51 -7.14
C ALA A 833 -41.11 -2.10 -8.54
N VAL A 834 -41.80 -1.34 -9.39
CA VAL A 834 -42.10 -1.59 -10.81
C VAL A 834 -40.84 -2.01 -11.59
N LEU A 835 -40.93 -3.07 -12.41
CA LEU A 835 -39.95 -3.28 -13.49
C LEU A 835 -40.23 -2.20 -14.52
N ASN A 836 -39.37 -1.20 -14.58
CA ASN A 836 -39.27 -0.38 -15.78
C ASN A 836 -38.90 -1.34 -16.92
N ASP A 837 -39.55 -1.22 -18.08
CA ASP A 837 -39.09 -1.88 -19.31
C ASP A 837 -39.41 -3.39 -19.45
N ALA A 838 -40.54 -3.87 -18.90
CA ALA A 838 -41.06 -5.20 -19.19
C ALA A 838 -41.49 -5.34 -20.66
N LEU A 839 -41.22 -6.49 -21.28
CA LEU A 839 -41.55 -6.71 -22.70
C LEU A 839 -43.06 -6.75 -22.90
N THR A 840 -43.59 -5.89 -23.78
CA THR A 840 -45.03 -5.80 -24.08
C THR A 840 -45.45 -6.57 -25.32
N GLY A 841 -44.52 -7.10 -26.11
CA GLY A 841 -44.84 -7.93 -27.25
C GLY A 841 -43.65 -8.23 -28.14
N GLY A 842 -43.83 -9.28 -28.93
CA GLY A 842 -43.04 -9.70 -30.07
C GLY A 842 -43.94 -10.52 -30.99
N ASP A 843 -43.54 -10.75 -32.24
CA ASP A 843 -44.30 -11.63 -33.13
C ASP A 843 -44.41 -13.07 -32.57
N ALA A 844 -45.21 -13.92 -33.24
CA ALA A 844 -45.50 -15.28 -32.79
C ALA A 844 -44.28 -16.23 -32.68
N GLN A 845 -43.08 -15.80 -33.10
CA GLN A 845 -41.86 -16.60 -32.97
C GLN A 845 -41.16 -16.42 -31.62
N TRP A 846 -41.60 -15.47 -30.80
CA TRP A 846 -41.12 -15.31 -29.44
C TRP A 846 -41.79 -16.28 -28.48
N THR A 847 -40.98 -17.04 -27.75
CA THR A 847 -41.45 -17.89 -26.64
C THR A 847 -41.31 -17.13 -25.34
N ASN A 848 -42.45 -16.89 -24.67
CA ASN A 848 -42.48 -16.21 -23.37
C ASN A 848 -42.46 -17.24 -22.23
N LEU A 849 -41.57 -17.04 -21.26
CA LEU A 849 -41.43 -17.92 -20.09
C LEU A 849 -42.05 -17.30 -18.82
N THR A 850 -42.61 -16.11 -18.94
CA THR A 850 -43.20 -15.35 -17.82
C THR A 850 -44.53 -14.71 -18.21
N GLU A 851 -45.51 -14.73 -17.31
CA GLU A 851 -46.85 -14.13 -17.50
C GLU A 851 -47.18 -13.12 -16.40
N PRO A 852 -48.11 -12.15 -16.60
CA PRO A 852 -48.88 -11.89 -17.83
C PRO A 852 -48.13 -11.08 -18.91
N ARG A 853 -46.92 -10.59 -18.61
CA ARG A 853 -46.02 -9.88 -19.54
C ARG A 853 -44.64 -10.53 -19.57
N GLY A 854 -43.81 -10.22 -20.57
CA GLY A 854 -42.52 -10.89 -20.78
C GLY A 854 -41.36 -10.32 -19.96
N GLY A 855 -41.04 -10.92 -18.81
CA GLY A 855 -39.82 -10.69 -18.05
C GLY A 855 -38.64 -11.58 -18.51
N LEU A 856 -38.93 -12.75 -19.07
CA LEU A 856 -37.93 -13.65 -19.68
C LEU A 856 -38.51 -14.25 -20.97
N MET A 857 -37.89 -13.95 -22.11
CA MET A 857 -38.34 -14.43 -23.42
C MET A 857 -37.15 -14.83 -24.28
N PHE A 858 -37.38 -15.72 -25.23
CA PHE A 858 -36.37 -16.05 -26.23
C PHE A 858 -36.97 -16.31 -27.61
N ARG A 859 -36.14 -16.17 -28.64
CA ARG A 859 -36.50 -16.43 -30.04
C ARG A 859 -35.33 -17.07 -30.78
N PRO A 860 -35.57 -18.13 -31.57
CA PRO A 860 -34.62 -18.60 -32.57
C PRO A 860 -34.40 -17.58 -33.70
N HIS A 861 -33.15 -17.34 -34.07
CA HIS A 861 -32.81 -16.52 -35.22
C HIS A 861 -31.65 -17.16 -36.00
N GLY A 862 -31.93 -17.62 -37.22
CA GLY A 862 -31.00 -18.47 -37.96
C GLY A 862 -30.65 -19.73 -37.17
N LYS A 863 -29.36 -19.96 -36.92
CA LYS A 863 -28.85 -21.09 -36.11
C LYS A 863 -28.68 -20.74 -34.62
N GLY A 864 -28.81 -19.47 -34.23
CA GLY A 864 -28.60 -18.99 -32.87
C GLY A 864 -29.90 -18.63 -32.14
N LEU A 865 -29.75 -18.00 -30.97
CA LEU A 865 -30.85 -17.59 -30.11
C LEU A 865 -30.70 -16.12 -29.71
N ILE A 866 -31.81 -15.42 -29.56
CA ILE A 866 -31.88 -14.11 -28.90
C ILE A 866 -32.69 -14.30 -27.62
N ILE A 867 -32.12 -13.91 -26.48
CA ILE A 867 -32.72 -14.06 -25.15
C ILE A 867 -32.79 -12.70 -24.49
N PHE A 868 -33.97 -12.32 -24.03
CA PHE A 868 -34.17 -11.14 -23.20
C PHE A 868 -34.49 -11.54 -21.76
N CYS A 869 -33.78 -10.97 -20.81
CA CYS A 869 -34.08 -11.07 -19.39
C CYS A 869 -34.24 -9.67 -18.80
N GLN A 870 -35.49 -9.24 -18.64
CA GLN A 870 -35.88 -7.95 -18.04
C GLN A 870 -36.18 -8.07 -16.53
N LEU A 871 -35.89 -9.22 -15.93
CA LEU A 871 -35.88 -9.36 -14.48
C LEU A 871 -34.60 -8.70 -13.93
N GLU A 872 -34.66 -8.09 -12.74
CA GLU A 872 -33.53 -7.39 -12.09
C GLU A 872 -32.42 -8.32 -11.57
N VAL A 873 -32.13 -9.41 -12.28
CA VAL A 873 -31.16 -10.43 -11.87
C VAL A 873 -29.75 -9.88 -11.75
N LEU A 874 -29.38 -8.89 -12.57
CA LEU A 874 -28.07 -8.22 -12.48
C LEU A 874 -27.90 -7.39 -11.20
N GLN A 875 -29.00 -6.97 -10.57
CA GLN A 875 -28.97 -6.28 -9.27
C GLN A 875 -29.00 -7.28 -8.10
N ARG A 876 -29.48 -8.50 -8.37
CA ARG A 876 -29.65 -9.61 -7.41
C ARG A 876 -28.66 -10.74 -7.57
N TYR A 877 -27.51 -10.48 -8.20
CA TYR A 877 -26.49 -11.51 -8.45
C TYR A 877 -25.90 -12.15 -7.19
N ARG A 878 -26.09 -11.53 -6.02
CA ARG A 878 -25.70 -12.05 -4.70
C ARG A 878 -26.77 -12.94 -4.06
N ASP A 879 -28.01 -12.83 -4.52
CA ASP A 879 -29.12 -13.65 -4.06
C ASP A 879 -29.05 -15.02 -4.73
N PRO A 880 -29.27 -16.14 -4.00
CA PRO A 880 -29.19 -17.48 -4.58
C PRO A 880 -30.09 -17.68 -5.81
N ALA A 881 -31.29 -17.09 -5.80
CA ALA A 881 -32.24 -17.19 -6.92
C ALA A 881 -31.76 -16.40 -8.15
N GLY A 882 -31.25 -15.18 -7.96
CA GLY A 882 -30.70 -14.35 -9.06
C GLY A 882 -29.45 -14.97 -9.67
N ALA A 883 -28.53 -15.42 -8.82
CA ALA A 883 -27.33 -16.17 -9.20
C ALA A 883 -27.66 -17.42 -10.03
N GLN A 884 -28.64 -18.21 -9.59
CA GLN A 884 -29.05 -19.43 -10.27
C GLN A 884 -29.69 -19.15 -11.63
N LEU A 885 -30.55 -18.12 -11.72
CA LEU A 885 -31.20 -17.75 -12.98
C LEU A 885 -30.18 -17.27 -14.03
N ILE A 886 -29.20 -16.44 -13.64
CA ILE A 886 -28.12 -16.01 -14.55
C ILE A 886 -27.37 -17.24 -15.10
N ARG A 887 -27.00 -18.19 -14.23
CA ARG A 887 -26.33 -19.43 -14.66
C ARG A 887 -27.18 -20.26 -15.62
N ASN A 888 -28.47 -20.40 -15.33
CA ASN A 888 -29.39 -21.17 -16.17
C ASN A 888 -29.53 -20.55 -17.57
N ILE A 889 -29.69 -19.23 -17.66
CA ILE A 889 -29.78 -18.50 -18.93
C ILE A 889 -28.52 -18.70 -19.77
N LEU A 890 -27.35 -18.51 -19.17
CA LEU A 890 -26.08 -18.65 -19.89
C LEU A 890 -25.82 -20.10 -20.34
N ASN A 891 -26.14 -21.09 -19.51
CA ASN A 891 -26.01 -22.50 -19.86
C ASN A 891 -26.95 -22.89 -21.02
N PHE A 892 -28.17 -22.35 -21.02
CA PHE A 892 -29.12 -22.57 -22.10
C PHE A 892 -28.67 -21.88 -23.40
N ALA A 893 -28.21 -20.63 -23.31
CA ALA A 893 -27.65 -19.88 -24.44
C ALA A 893 -26.46 -20.60 -25.08
N ALA A 894 -25.63 -21.27 -24.29
CA ALA A 894 -24.50 -22.07 -24.75
C ALA A 894 -24.88 -23.47 -25.27
N ALA A 895 -26.18 -23.80 -25.37
CA ALA A 895 -26.70 -25.10 -25.81
C ALA A 895 -26.11 -26.30 -25.04
N GLY A 896 -25.93 -26.18 -23.73
CA GLY A 896 -25.42 -27.26 -22.88
C GLY A 896 -23.90 -27.49 -22.93
N ARG A 897 -23.15 -26.71 -23.72
CA ARG A 897 -21.70 -26.61 -23.57
C ARG A 897 -21.45 -25.97 -22.19
N LYS A 898 -20.65 -26.62 -21.32
CA LYS A 898 -20.26 -26.08 -20.00
C LYS A 898 -19.41 -24.81 -20.21
N SER A 899 -20.06 -23.68 -20.53
CA SER A 899 -19.53 -22.32 -20.74
C SER A 899 -18.03 -22.22 -21.05
N SER A 900 -17.66 -22.06 -22.33
CA SER A 900 -16.32 -21.58 -22.68
C SER A 900 -16.32 -20.81 -23.99
N ARG A 901 -16.76 -19.53 -23.94
CA ARG A 901 -16.48 -18.36 -24.83
C ARG A 901 -17.65 -17.37 -24.72
N LEU A 902 -17.85 -16.82 -23.51
CA LEU A 902 -18.82 -15.76 -23.28
C LEU A 902 -18.16 -14.42 -23.61
N VAL A 903 -18.74 -13.66 -24.51
CA VAL A 903 -18.26 -12.33 -24.92
C VAL A 903 -19.25 -11.28 -24.44
N LEU A 904 -18.79 -10.38 -23.58
CA LEU A 904 -19.54 -9.22 -23.14
C LEU A 904 -19.31 -8.13 -24.18
N LEU A 905 -20.35 -7.72 -24.92
CA LEU A 905 -20.22 -6.67 -25.94
C LEU A 905 -20.19 -5.30 -25.25
N ASP A 906 -21.14 -5.05 -24.37
CA ASP A 906 -21.20 -3.87 -23.51
C ASP A 906 -21.74 -4.31 -22.15
N GLY A 907 -20.96 -4.03 -21.11
CA GLY A 907 -21.05 -4.71 -19.83
C GLY A 907 -22.22 -4.28 -18.98
N GLY A 908 -22.58 -2.99 -18.96
CA GLY A 908 -23.81 -2.51 -18.33
C GLY A 908 -24.20 -3.21 -17.01
N TYR A 909 -23.29 -3.31 -16.02
CA TYR A 909 -23.47 -4.07 -14.76
C TYR A 909 -23.39 -5.61 -14.80
N ALA A 910 -23.46 -6.25 -15.97
CA ALA A 910 -23.31 -7.70 -16.08
C ALA A 910 -21.90 -8.17 -15.74
N ASP A 911 -20.86 -7.37 -16.00
CA ASP A 911 -19.47 -7.62 -15.60
C ASP A 911 -19.35 -7.98 -14.12
N LYS A 912 -19.91 -7.15 -13.23
CA LYS A 912 -19.88 -7.34 -11.77
C LYS A 912 -20.57 -8.63 -11.34
N ALA A 913 -21.69 -8.95 -11.99
CA ALA A 913 -22.46 -10.15 -11.69
C ALA A 913 -21.68 -11.40 -12.11
N LEU A 914 -21.10 -11.41 -13.32
CA LEU A 914 -20.31 -12.52 -13.84
C LEU A 914 -19.06 -12.77 -12.98
N ASP A 915 -18.35 -11.71 -12.58
CA ASP A 915 -17.19 -11.78 -11.68
C ASP A 915 -17.55 -12.38 -10.32
N HIS A 916 -18.62 -11.90 -9.70
CA HIS A 916 -19.08 -12.42 -8.41
C HIS A 916 -19.44 -13.91 -8.49
N LEU A 917 -20.08 -14.31 -9.59
CA LEU A 917 -20.47 -15.69 -9.85
C LEU A 917 -19.29 -16.56 -10.32
N LYS A 918 -18.08 -15.99 -10.44
CA LYS A 918 -16.88 -16.65 -10.95
C LYS A 918 -17.11 -17.27 -12.35
N ILE A 919 -17.87 -16.57 -13.18
CA ILE A 919 -18.16 -16.97 -14.55
C ILE A 919 -17.12 -16.29 -15.44
N ARG A 920 -16.27 -17.09 -16.07
CA ARG A 920 -15.27 -16.59 -17.01
C ARG A 920 -15.95 -16.01 -18.24
N HIS A 921 -15.63 -14.76 -18.55
CA HIS A 921 -16.11 -14.04 -19.71
C HIS A 921 -14.97 -13.21 -20.30
N LEU A 922 -15.18 -12.68 -21.50
CA LEU A 922 -14.26 -11.84 -22.23
C LEU A 922 -15.02 -10.57 -22.56
N TRP A 923 -14.53 -9.38 -22.21
CA TRP A 923 -15.12 -8.17 -22.75
C TRP A 923 -14.66 -8.01 -24.22
N LEU A 924 -15.54 -7.53 -25.10
CA LEU A 924 -15.16 -7.20 -26.47
C LEU A 924 -14.07 -6.10 -26.46
N ASP A 925 -14.13 -5.22 -25.47
CA ASP A 925 -13.11 -4.22 -25.14
C ASP A 925 -11.79 -4.82 -24.58
N GLU A 926 -11.74 -6.14 -24.36
CA GLU A 926 -10.61 -6.88 -23.79
C GLU A 926 -10.00 -7.92 -24.75
N LEU A 927 -10.53 -8.07 -25.98
CA LEU A 927 -10.00 -9.03 -26.96
C LEU A 927 -8.98 -8.37 -27.90
N PRO A 928 -7.74 -8.90 -28.02
CA PRO A 928 -6.85 -8.50 -29.09
C PRO A 928 -7.37 -9.10 -30.40
N LEU A 929 -8.04 -8.27 -31.19
CA LEU A 929 -8.44 -8.63 -32.54
C LEU A 929 -7.27 -8.41 -33.47
N LYS A 930 -6.72 -9.53 -33.96
CA LYS A 930 -5.71 -9.61 -35.03
C LYS A 930 -6.12 -10.81 -35.90
N ARG A 931 -5.88 -10.85 -37.21
CA ARG A 931 -4.98 -10.05 -38.08
C ARG A 931 -5.41 -10.22 -39.53
#